data_AF-A0A849WN90-F1
#
_entry.id   AF-A0A849WN90-F1
#
_cell.length_a   1.000
_cell.length_b   1.000
_cell.length_c   1.000
_cell.angle_alpha   90.00
_cell.angle_beta   90.00
_cell.angle_gamma   90.00
#
_symmetry.space_group_name_H-M   'P 1'
#
loop_
_entity.id
_entity.type
_entity.pdbx_description
1 polymer ?
#
loop_
_entity_poly.entity_id
_entity_poly.type
_entity_poly.pdbx_seq_one_letter_code
_entity_poly.pdbx_strand_id
1 'polypeptide(L)'
;MFEQIRINCMESLESHIEKHPKAISDMVRLVRHLVSTTQEKEEPSRNYLMMEAEFFETKALPLDAREFIAKRVFAFWRKEQLPLLKQNLQCFPFDCSHIDHKSILSLLDFQALSQETLEKLHSTNPICAEKKIKQEAPSSKPLEIMQTESSLFTWEEDAPHLDETKQEDIPDCPIKEENQEIPDLSSCPLVVPISEEEELKNIQVQNEEDLKKQHDFLETFAIFPIELKEYREIILPQLEKLSVQHLPRVFHGIMNRYLYTLQEKYPIMRLKDNLLKNEKTIVTPLSLLVMINHGHNVQKAILQKFSELTDVPELNSTIHKYLSLSLERALMEHSKNFRHTLEFCQVKSDLQRLLSQYPLYKDSLLTPYPNLKIIQQTKNILHEFQGGKADIESILNRHLGPGEANIKRALQKILVKNTGFYAIQEGVQGIHDINSLFKYIQILKEDPQNQKTADILFQMMGTFLRGKQRVPLQIFKTGLNFLPRGLQQKVLFVIKKKLKKELDDSVQKILQPQGKAEDRWRKLLQLLQNPQFLESDFLLFGYPISVLFQKLQNISRQENIERSISQAFPHKGIPENLKKLIQDRHLAKKQAKQKSTENCLRDLGNLSKAFSKGEILSLRHPLVDLFQFYGKFSFSTTNPSYHGYEIARKIARYYQTAQKEWEELPGMDEKIQKSLKKMLFEEKQKHDLKKLSHSSCKTESLL
;
A
#
# COMPACT_ATOMS: atom_id res chain seq x y z
N MET A 1 16.78 -28.64 55.78
CA MET A 1 15.55 -28.51 54.96
C MET A 1 15.49 -27.06 54.49
N PHE A 2 15.72 -26.80 53.21
CA PHE A 2 15.42 -25.48 52.64
C PHE A 2 13.93 -25.48 52.32
N GLU A 3 13.17 -24.55 52.91
CA GLU A 3 11.78 -24.34 52.50
C GLU A 3 11.77 -24.05 50.99
N GLN A 4 11.17 -24.94 50.19
CA GLN A 4 10.91 -24.69 48.78
C GLN A 4 9.84 -23.59 48.69
N ILE A 5 10.28 -22.34 48.61
CA ILE A 5 9.41 -21.20 48.34
C ILE A 5 8.81 -21.41 46.94
N ARG A 6 7.51 -21.72 46.88
CA ARG A 6 6.76 -21.79 45.62
C ARG A 6 6.41 -20.36 45.17
N ILE A 7 6.90 -19.96 44.00
CA ILE A 7 6.61 -18.64 43.43
C ILE A 7 5.55 -18.82 42.34
N ASN A 8 4.34 -18.32 42.62
CA ASN A 8 3.17 -18.46 41.75
C ASN A 8 2.42 -17.15 41.49
N CYS A 9 2.78 -16.06 42.16
CA CYS A 9 2.16 -14.74 42.03
C CYS A 9 3.21 -13.61 42.18
N MET A 10 2.80 -12.36 41.93
CA MET A 10 3.70 -11.20 42.07
C MET A 10 4.15 -11.01 43.53
N GLU A 11 3.28 -11.26 44.51
CA GLU A 11 3.59 -11.13 45.94
C GLU A 11 4.66 -12.14 46.41
N SER A 12 4.58 -13.39 45.93
CA SER A 12 5.60 -14.41 46.25
C SER A 12 6.94 -14.14 45.54
N LEU A 13 6.90 -13.55 44.34
CA LEU A 13 8.11 -13.07 43.66
C LEU A 13 8.71 -11.87 44.39
N GLU A 14 7.88 -10.94 44.89
CA GLU A 14 8.31 -9.77 45.66
C GLU A 14 9.03 -10.17 46.95
N SER A 15 8.43 -11.06 47.74
CA SER A 15 9.04 -11.56 48.97
C SER A 15 10.38 -12.28 48.71
N HIS A 16 10.52 -12.96 47.57
CA HIS A 16 11.78 -13.60 47.18
C HIS A 16 12.86 -12.57 46.82
N ILE A 17 12.50 -11.56 46.02
CA ILE A 17 13.44 -10.51 45.59
C ILE A 17 13.89 -9.64 46.76
N GLU A 18 12.98 -9.34 47.69
CA GLU A 18 13.29 -8.61 48.93
C GLU A 18 14.35 -9.35 49.78
N LYS A 19 14.22 -10.67 49.92
CA LYS A 19 15.18 -11.52 50.64
C LYS A 19 16.49 -11.76 49.87
N HIS A 20 16.45 -11.64 48.54
CA HIS A 20 17.59 -11.91 47.66
C HIS A 20 17.84 -10.78 46.66
N PRO A 21 18.42 -9.63 47.07
CA PRO A 21 18.66 -8.49 46.18
C PRO A 21 19.50 -8.80 44.94
N LYS A 22 20.37 -9.82 45.00
CA LYS A 22 21.14 -10.30 43.84
C LYS A 22 20.25 -10.86 42.71
N ALA A 23 19.02 -11.28 43.03
CA ALA A 23 18.04 -11.74 42.05
C ALA A 23 17.53 -10.63 41.11
N ILE A 24 17.67 -9.36 41.50
CA ILE A 24 17.25 -8.20 40.70
C ILE A 24 17.99 -8.14 39.37
N SER A 25 19.33 -8.27 39.40
CA SER A 25 20.14 -8.29 38.19
C SER A 25 19.88 -9.52 37.33
N ASP A 26 19.71 -10.69 37.95
CA ASP A 26 19.38 -11.94 37.24
C ASP A 26 17.99 -11.84 36.58
N MET A 27 17.03 -11.15 37.20
CA MET A 27 15.68 -10.91 36.66
C MET A 27 15.72 -10.01 35.43
N VAL A 28 16.41 -8.86 35.48
CA VAL A 28 16.56 -7.98 34.30
C VAL A 28 17.20 -8.73 33.15
N ARG A 29 18.25 -9.52 33.42
CA ARG A 29 18.93 -10.33 32.40
C ARG A 29 17.99 -11.38 31.81
N LEU A 30 17.22 -12.08 32.64
CA LEU A 30 16.23 -13.06 32.18
C LEU A 30 15.15 -12.40 31.31
N VAL A 31 14.57 -11.28 31.75
CA VAL A 31 13.51 -10.59 30.99
C VAL A 31 14.05 -10.09 29.65
N ARG A 32 15.28 -9.54 29.60
CA ARG A 32 15.93 -9.17 28.33
C ARG A 32 16.13 -10.36 27.40
N HIS A 33 16.62 -11.48 27.93
CA HIS A 33 16.79 -12.73 27.18
C HIS A 33 15.46 -13.18 26.58
N LEU A 34 14.41 -13.33 27.39
CA LEU A 34 13.10 -13.77 26.95
C LEU A 34 12.44 -12.79 25.95
N VAL A 35 12.60 -11.48 26.15
CA VAL A 35 12.06 -10.47 25.23
C VAL A 35 12.78 -10.48 23.88
N SER A 36 14.10 -10.72 23.83
CA SER A 36 14.80 -10.98 22.56
C SER A 36 14.24 -12.21 21.88
N THR A 37 14.10 -13.30 22.63
CA THR A 37 13.61 -14.60 22.13
C THR A 37 12.18 -14.53 21.58
N THR A 38 11.30 -13.73 22.19
CA THR A 38 9.92 -13.53 21.68
C THR A 38 9.82 -12.74 20.38
N GLN A 39 10.79 -11.89 20.05
CA GLN A 39 10.74 -11.07 18.83
C GLN A 39 11.14 -11.83 17.57
N GLU A 40 11.89 -12.91 17.76
CA GLU A 40 12.48 -13.67 16.66
C GLU A 40 11.54 -14.75 16.12
N LYS A 41 10.42 -15.00 16.82
CA LYS A 41 9.39 -15.95 16.41
C LYS A 41 8.10 -15.18 16.15
N GLU A 42 7.46 -15.43 15.01
CA GLU A 42 6.11 -14.91 14.73
C GLU A 42 5.10 -15.37 15.80
N GLU A 43 5.30 -16.57 16.36
CA GLU A 43 4.50 -17.12 17.47
C GLU A 43 5.39 -17.86 18.50
N PRO A 44 5.96 -17.18 19.52
CA PRO A 44 6.65 -17.85 20.61
C PRO A 44 5.66 -18.69 21.42
N SER A 45 5.87 -20.01 21.51
CA SER A 45 5.02 -20.86 22.35
C SER A 45 5.33 -20.68 23.83
N ARG A 46 4.31 -20.79 24.70
CA ARG A 46 4.47 -20.74 26.15
C ARG A 46 5.52 -21.75 26.64
N ASN A 47 5.46 -22.99 26.14
CA ASN A 47 6.39 -24.06 26.53
C ASN A 47 7.83 -23.74 26.10
N TYR A 48 8.02 -23.07 24.97
CA TYR A 48 9.34 -22.66 24.52
C TYR A 48 9.97 -21.62 25.45
N LEU A 49 9.23 -20.57 25.83
CA LEU A 49 9.72 -19.57 26.77
C LEU A 49 9.97 -20.12 28.18
N MET A 50 9.16 -21.11 28.58
CA MET A 50 9.35 -21.84 29.83
C MET A 50 10.66 -22.64 29.83
N MET A 51 10.95 -23.37 28.75
CA MET A 51 12.24 -24.06 28.62
C MET A 51 13.40 -23.06 28.60
N GLU A 52 13.28 -21.95 27.86
CA GLU A 52 14.32 -20.90 27.84
C GLU A 52 14.60 -20.35 29.25
N ALA A 53 13.58 -20.21 30.10
CA ALA A 53 13.74 -19.78 31.47
C ALA A 53 14.27 -20.88 32.41
N GLU A 54 13.89 -22.14 32.19
CA GLU A 54 14.41 -23.30 32.94
C GLU A 54 15.93 -23.44 32.78
N PHE A 55 16.43 -23.22 31.57
CA PHE A 55 17.85 -23.28 31.23
C PHE A 55 18.57 -21.93 31.30
N PHE A 56 17.89 -20.87 31.75
CA PHE A 56 18.52 -19.56 31.94
C PHE A 56 19.42 -19.57 33.18
N GLU A 57 20.72 -19.41 32.99
CA GLU A 57 21.70 -19.45 34.08
C GLU A 57 21.53 -18.28 35.04
N THR A 58 21.20 -18.58 36.31
CA THR A 58 21.11 -17.61 37.39
C THR A 58 21.61 -18.22 38.68
N LYS A 59 22.18 -17.39 39.56
CA LYS A 59 22.62 -17.84 40.88
C LYS A 59 21.60 -17.51 41.98
N ALA A 60 20.70 -16.56 41.72
CA ALA A 60 19.79 -16.02 42.72
C ALA A 60 18.29 -16.20 42.40
N LEU A 61 17.92 -16.62 41.18
CA LEU A 61 16.52 -16.88 40.82
C LEU A 61 16.20 -18.40 40.83
N PRO A 62 15.29 -18.85 41.70
CA PRO A 62 14.83 -20.24 41.69
C PRO A 62 14.05 -20.54 40.41
N LEU A 63 13.93 -21.83 40.06
CA LEU A 63 13.22 -22.28 38.86
C LEU A 63 11.79 -21.72 38.79
N ASP A 64 11.03 -21.78 39.89
CA ASP A 64 9.65 -21.27 39.97
C ASP A 64 9.56 -19.77 39.62
N ALA A 65 10.54 -18.95 40.06
CA ALA A 65 10.62 -17.54 39.68
C ALA A 65 10.87 -17.37 38.18
N ARG A 66 11.81 -18.14 37.62
CA ARG A 66 12.18 -18.08 36.19
C ARG A 66 10.98 -18.46 35.32
N GLU A 67 10.29 -19.53 35.69
CA GLU A 67 9.05 -19.96 35.05
C GLU A 67 7.93 -18.92 35.15
N PHE A 68 7.73 -18.31 36.32
CA PHE A 68 6.72 -17.28 36.51
C PHE A 68 7.00 -16.06 35.63
N ILE A 69 8.26 -15.62 35.55
CA ILE A 69 8.70 -14.54 34.68
C ILE A 69 8.46 -14.90 33.21
N ALA A 70 8.76 -16.13 32.77
CA ALA A 70 8.46 -16.59 31.41
C ALA A 70 6.96 -16.58 31.08
N LYS A 71 6.11 -17.03 32.02
CA LYS A 71 4.64 -16.95 31.89
C LYS A 71 4.18 -15.49 31.75
N ARG A 72 4.81 -14.56 32.47
CA ARG A 72 4.52 -13.13 32.38
C ARG A 72 4.94 -12.54 31.04
N VAL A 73 6.16 -12.78 30.57
CA VAL A 73 6.62 -12.29 29.25
C VAL A 73 5.76 -12.85 28.12
N PHE A 74 5.36 -14.12 28.19
CA PHE A 74 4.39 -14.70 27.24
C PHE A 74 3.04 -13.97 27.27
N ALA A 75 2.57 -13.56 28.44
CA ALA A 75 1.33 -12.80 28.57
C ALA A 75 1.45 -11.38 27.98
N PHE A 76 2.61 -10.71 28.09
CA PHE A 76 2.88 -9.44 27.37
C PHE A 76 2.82 -9.60 25.86
N TRP A 77 3.40 -10.67 25.33
CA TRP A 77 3.29 -10.97 23.91
C TRP A 77 1.83 -11.23 23.48
N ARG A 78 1.11 -12.10 24.22
CA ARG A 78 -0.29 -12.44 23.92
C ARG A 78 -1.24 -11.23 23.97
N LYS A 79 -0.93 -10.23 24.79
CA LYS A 79 -1.72 -8.98 24.91
C LYS A 79 -1.24 -7.85 23.99
N GLU A 80 -0.28 -8.12 23.08
CA GLU A 80 0.34 -7.12 22.21
C GLU A 80 1.04 -5.97 22.96
N GLN A 81 1.43 -6.20 24.22
CA GLN A 81 2.09 -5.22 25.09
C GLN A 81 3.61 -5.43 25.19
N LEU A 82 4.19 -6.26 24.31
CA LEU A 82 5.65 -6.44 24.23
C LEU A 82 6.41 -5.12 23.96
N PRO A 83 5.93 -4.16 23.14
CA PRO A 83 6.58 -2.86 22.98
C PRO A 83 6.69 -2.07 24.29
N LEU A 84 5.65 -2.11 25.14
CA LEU A 84 5.65 -1.47 26.46
C LEU A 84 6.72 -2.09 27.37
N LEU A 85 6.80 -3.42 27.40
CA LEU A 85 7.83 -4.12 28.17
C LEU A 85 9.25 -3.74 27.69
N LYS A 86 9.47 -3.60 26.38
CA LYS A 86 10.75 -3.13 25.83
C LYS A 86 11.08 -1.71 26.26
N GLN A 87 10.10 -0.81 26.19
CA GLN A 87 10.27 0.58 26.60
C GLN A 87 10.65 0.66 28.08
N ASN A 88 9.95 -0.09 28.94
CA ASN A 88 10.27 -0.17 30.35
C ASN A 88 11.68 -0.76 30.57
N LEU A 89 12.05 -1.84 29.86
CA LEU A 89 13.37 -2.49 29.94
C LEU A 89 14.56 -1.58 29.58
N GLN A 90 14.35 -0.60 28.69
CA GLN A 90 15.38 0.36 28.30
C GLN A 90 15.75 1.33 29.43
N CYS A 91 14.84 1.55 30.38
CA CYS A 91 15.08 2.41 31.54
C CYS A 91 15.94 1.76 32.63
N PHE A 92 16.15 0.44 32.57
CA PHE A 92 16.99 -0.28 33.54
C PHE A 92 18.42 -0.41 33.01
N PRO A 93 19.48 -0.15 33.81
CA PRO A 93 20.86 -0.44 33.43
C PRO A 93 21.16 -1.96 33.36
N PHE A 94 22.39 -2.36 33.01
CA PHE A 94 22.82 -3.77 33.12
C PHE A 94 23.19 -4.15 34.56
N ASP A 95 23.72 -3.20 35.33
CA ASP A 95 23.93 -3.36 36.77
C ASP A 95 22.75 -2.75 37.52
N CYS A 96 21.88 -3.63 38.02
CA CYS A 96 20.67 -3.27 38.75
C CYS A 96 20.77 -3.63 40.24
N SER A 97 21.97 -3.89 40.76
CA SER A 97 22.17 -4.34 42.14
C SER A 97 21.72 -3.32 43.20
N HIS A 98 21.59 -2.04 42.82
CA HIS A 98 21.19 -0.93 43.68
C HIS A 98 19.71 -0.54 43.56
N ILE A 99 18.95 -1.19 42.67
CA ILE A 99 17.54 -0.87 42.43
C ILE A 99 16.68 -1.54 43.50
N ASP A 100 15.65 -0.86 43.99
CA ASP A 100 14.73 -1.42 44.95
C ASP A 100 13.81 -2.49 44.32
N HIS A 101 13.38 -3.45 45.15
CA HIS A 101 12.57 -4.59 44.70
C HIS A 101 11.23 -4.16 44.08
N LYS A 102 10.65 -3.02 44.48
CA LYS A 102 9.37 -2.52 43.92
C LYS A 102 9.57 -1.94 42.53
N SER A 103 10.59 -1.12 42.33
CA SER A 103 10.92 -0.57 41.02
C SER A 103 11.20 -1.67 39.99
N ILE A 104 11.90 -2.75 40.35
CA ILE A 104 12.13 -3.85 39.39
C ILE A 104 10.87 -4.66 39.07
N LEU A 105 9.97 -4.85 40.04
CA LEU A 105 8.72 -5.59 39.80
C LEU A 105 7.77 -4.85 38.86
N SER A 106 7.81 -3.51 38.87
CA SER A 106 7.06 -2.68 37.92
C SER A 106 7.41 -2.96 36.45
N LEU A 107 8.56 -3.61 36.18
CA LEU A 107 8.90 -4.12 34.86
C LEU A 107 7.92 -5.18 34.34
N LEU A 108 7.35 -5.98 35.25
CA LEU A 108 6.41 -7.05 34.93
C LEU A 108 4.94 -6.62 35.06
N ASP A 109 4.71 -5.34 35.38
CA ASP A 109 3.38 -4.74 35.40
C ASP A 109 2.99 -4.29 34.00
N PHE A 110 1.74 -4.52 33.62
CA PHE A 110 1.19 -4.18 32.30
C PHE A 110 0.93 -2.67 32.14
N GLN A 111 1.77 -1.83 32.76
CA GLN A 111 1.65 -0.38 32.84
C GLN A 111 3.00 0.28 32.53
N ALA A 112 2.95 1.54 32.11
CA ALA A 112 4.16 2.35 31.95
C ALA A 112 4.77 2.64 33.33
N LEU A 113 6.11 2.72 33.40
CA LEU A 113 6.80 3.10 34.64
C LEU A 113 6.30 4.48 35.12
N SER A 114 5.97 4.60 36.40
CA SER A 114 5.56 5.87 37.00
C SER A 114 6.73 6.86 36.99
N GLN A 115 6.41 8.17 37.01
CA GLN A 115 7.44 9.22 37.10
C GLN A 115 8.33 9.05 38.34
N GLU A 116 7.75 8.62 39.47
CA GLU A 116 8.49 8.34 40.70
C GLU A 116 9.51 7.19 40.52
N THR A 117 9.15 6.12 39.81
CA THR A 117 10.08 5.02 39.50
C THR A 117 11.17 5.47 38.53
N LEU A 118 10.84 6.27 37.52
CA LEU A 118 11.81 6.83 36.58
C LEU A 118 12.82 7.76 37.28
N GLU A 119 12.36 8.63 38.18
CA GLU A 119 13.22 9.53 38.95
C GLU A 119 14.16 8.75 39.89
N LYS A 120 13.71 7.64 40.48
CA LYS A 120 14.56 6.73 41.28
C LYS A 120 15.61 6.00 40.43
N LEU A 121 15.26 5.60 39.20
CA LEU A 121 16.19 4.98 38.24
C LEU A 121 17.22 5.97 37.67
N HIS A 122 16.87 7.25 37.57
CA HIS A 122 17.74 8.30 37.05
C HIS A 122 18.62 8.97 38.12
N SER A 123 18.15 9.11 39.36
CA SER A 123 18.92 9.66 40.49
C SER A 123 20.11 8.78 40.92
N THR A 124 20.12 7.52 40.49
CA THR A 124 21.18 6.54 40.75
C THR A 124 22.19 6.40 39.60
N ASN A 125 22.07 7.17 38.51
CA ASN A 125 22.97 7.15 37.35
C ASN A 125 23.50 8.56 37.01
N PRO A 126 24.80 8.89 37.20
CA PRO A 126 25.33 10.21 36.88
C PRO A 126 25.55 10.46 35.37
N ILE A 127 25.19 9.53 34.48
CA ILE A 127 25.61 9.57 33.06
C ILE A 127 24.54 10.15 32.11
N CYS A 128 23.34 10.51 32.58
CA CYS A 128 22.25 10.99 31.70
C CYS A 128 21.84 12.46 31.90
N ALA A 129 22.78 13.34 32.30
CA ALA A 129 22.51 14.78 32.44
C ALA A 129 22.99 15.63 31.23
N GLU A 130 23.84 15.10 30.35
CA GLU A 130 24.36 15.87 29.20
C GLU A 130 23.53 15.64 27.93
N LYS A 131 22.29 16.12 27.89
CA LYS A 131 21.58 16.41 26.61
C LYS A 131 20.31 17.26 26.70
N LYS A 132 20.09 17.99 27.79
CA LYS A 132 18.98 18.97 27.88
C LYS A 132 19.43 20.31 28.46
N ILE A 133 20.33 21.00 27.78
CA ILE A 133 20.45 22.46 27.89
C ILE A 133 20.75 23.01 26.48
N LYS A 134 19.68 23.39 25.77
CA LYS A 134 19.60 24.47 24.79
C LYS A 134 18.25 24.37 24.08
N GLN A 135 17.23 24.92 24.73
CA GLN A 135 16.17 25.65 24.04
C GLN A 135 15.61 26.64 25.05
N GLU A 136 15.98 27.90 24.83
CA GLU A 136 15.51 29.07 25.56
C GLU A 136 14.00 29.19 25.47
N ALA A 137 13.39 29.51 26.61
CA ALA A 137 12.06 30.11 26.64
C ALA A 137 12.10 31.51 26.01
N PRO A 138 10.93 32.08 25.71
CA PRO A 138 10.63 33.33 26.38
C PRO A 138 9.25 33.32 27.06
N SER A 139 9.27 33.83 28.30
CA SER A 139 8.32 34.79 28.89
C SER A 139 6.82 34.56 28.63
N SER A 140 5.98 34.26 29.62
CA SER A 140 5.66 35.19 30.72
C SER A 140 4.90 34.49 31.87
N LYS A 141 5.24 34.86 33.11
CA LYS A 141 4.55 34.60 34.40
C LYS A 141 3.45 35.68 34.64
N PRO A 142 2.65 35.66 35.75
CA PRO A 142 2.16 34.56 36.61
C PRO A 142 0.67 34.78 37.10
N LEU A 143 0.26 33.99 38.10
CA LEU A 143 -0.95 34.03 38.98
C LEU A 143 -2.14 33.16 38.50
N GLU A 144 -2.84 32.37 39.33
CA GLU A 144 -2.94 32.32 40.80
C GLU A 144 -3.47 30.95 41.27
N ILE A 145 -3.25 30.69 42.56
CA ILE A 145 -3.48 29.47 43.34
C ILE A 145 -4.95 29.40 43.81
N MET A 146 -5.50 28.18 43.97
CA MET A 146 -6.30 27.70 45.14
C MET A 146 -7.01 26.39 44.73
N GLN A 147 -6.46 25.22 45.07
CA GLN A 147 -6.74 24.46 46.30
C GLN A 147 -8.23 24.35 46.64
N THR A 148 -8.81 23.15 46.47
CA THR A 148 -9.45 22.45 47.60
C THR A 148 -9.51 20.93 47.36
N GLU A 149 -8.80 20.23 48.26
CA GLU A 149 -9.05 18.91 48.85
C GLU A 149 -10.56 18.62 49.05
N SER A 150 -11.13 17.41 49.18
CA SER A 150 -10.68 16.06 49.54
C SER A 150 -11.92 15.12 49.53
N SER A 151 -11.68 13.83 49.87
CA SER A 151 -12.65 12.81 50.32
C SER A 151 -13.28 11.97 49.19
N LEU A 152 -12.88 10.73 48.88
CA LEU A 152 -12.59 9.49 49.65
C LEU A 152 -13.86 8.65 49.94
N PHE A 153 -13.85 7.42 49.38
CA PHE A 153 -14.61 6.19 49.71
C PHE A 153 -16.08 6.06 49.21
N THR A 154 -16.37 5.23 48.17
CA THR A 154 -16.61 3.75 48.11
C THR A 154 -17.95 3.33 48.76
N TRP A 155 -18.80 2.42 48.26
CA TRP A 155 -18.67 1.07 47.69
C TRP A 155 -19.92 0.75 46.80
N GLU A 156 -19.77 -0.27 45.94
CA GLU A 156 -20.68 -1.37 45.50
C GLU A 156 -22.21 -1.25 45.74
N GLU A 157 -23.14 -1.81 44.95
CA GLU A 157 -23.20 -3.04 44.14
C GLU A 157 -24.53 -3.01 43.33
N ASP A 158 -24.65 -3.91 42.35
CA ASP A 158 -25.88 -4.52 41.82
C ASP A 158 -26.91 -3.76 40.92
N ALA A 159 -26.98 -4.24 39.67
CA ALA A 159 -28.16 -4.24 38.79
C ALA A 159 -29.24 -5.22 39.35
N PRO A 160 -30.54 -5.26 38.93
CA PRO A 160 -31.04 -5.04 37.55
C PRO A 160 -32.49 -4.50 37.38
N HIS A 161 -32.94 -4.45 36.11
CA HIS A 161 -34.32 -4.43 35.57
C HIS A 161 -35.01 -3.11 35.16
N LEU A 162 -35.24 -3.02 33.83
CA LEU A 162 -36.44 -2.62 33.06
C LEU A 162 -37.55 -1.80 33.78
N ASP A 163 -37.87 -0.59 33.28
CA ASP A 163 -38.96 -0.37 32.30
C ASP A 163 -39.16 1.12 31.93
N GLU A 164 -39.62 1.32 30.69
CA GLU A 164 -40.50 2.38 30.18
C GLU A 164 -40.20 3.89 30.39
N THR A 165 -39.80 4.50 29.28
CA THR A 165 -40.28 5.78 28.71
C THR A 165 -40.96 6.80 29.63
N LYS A 166 -40.26 7.92 29.86
CA LYS A 166 -40.85 9.27 29.91
C LYS A 166 -39.96 10.28 29.19
N GLN A 167 -40.55 10.96 28.20
CA GLN A 167 -40.06 12.20 27.64
C GLN A 167 -40.20 13.30 28.71
N GLU A 168 -39.18 14.12 28.89
CA GLU A 168 -39.32 15.53 29.26
C GLU A 168 -37.97 16.26 29.05
N ASP A 169 -38.02 17.21 28.12
CA ASP A 169 -37.36 18.52 28.08
C ASP A 169 -35.88 18.65 28.51
N ILE A 170 -35.00 18.66 27.50
CA ILE A 170 -33.63 19.19 27.62
C ILE A 170 -33.67 20.67 27.22
N PRO A 171 -33.24 21.60 28.10
CA PRO A 171 -33.11 23.01 27.80
C PRO A 171 -31.89 23.31 26.91
N ASP A 172 -32.06 24.32 26.05
CA ASP A 172 -31.08 24.90 25.16
C ASP A 172 -29.71 25.14 25.84
N CYS A 173 -28.67 24.49 25.31
CA CYS A 173 -27.29 24.93 25.47
C CYS A 173 -26.69 25.15 24.07
N PRO A 174 -26.15 26.35 23.78
CA PRO A 174 -25.62 26.70 22.49
C PRO A 174 -24.32 25.94 22.25
N ILE A 175 -24.36 24.98 21.32
CA ILE A 175 -23.15 24.42 20.74
C ILE A 175 -22.50 25.56 19.97
N LYS A 176 -21.38 26.06 20.49
CA LYS A 176 -20.43 26.85 19.71
C LYS A 176 -20.04 25.99 18.52
N GLU A 177 -20.51 26.37 17.34
CA GLU A 177 -19.93 25.95 16.07
C GLU A 177 -18.47 26.41 16.08
N GLU A 178 -17.57 25.51 16.50
CA GLU A 178 -16.22 25.55 15.97
C GLU A 178 -16.37 25.29 14.48
N ASN A 179 -16.44 26.38 13.72
CA ASN A 179 -16.09 26.42 12.32
C ASN A 179 -14.67 25.83 12.21
N GLN A 180 -14.58 24.50 12.08
CA GLN A 180 -13.47 23.89 11.39
C GLN A 180 -13.58 24.36 9.95
N GLU A 181 -12.98 25.53 9.69
CA GLU A 181 -12.52 25.90 8.37
C GLU A 181 -11.78 24.68 7.82
N ILE A 182 -12.41 24.01 6.86
CA ILE A 182 -11.73 23.06 6.01
C ILE A 182 -10.55 23.86 5.45
N PRO A 183 -9.29 23.46 5.71
CA PRO A 183 -8.16 24.20 5.20
C PRO A 183 -8.30 24.24 3.68
N ASP A 184 -8.29 25.45 3.15
CA ASP A 184 -8.38 25.73 1.73
C ASP A 184 -7.36 24.84 1.01
N LEU A 185 -7.81 24.06 0.01
CA LEU A 185 -6.97 23.12 -0.76
C LEU A 185 -5.84 23.83 -1.56
N SER A 186 -5.73 25.15 -1.40
CA SER A 186 -4.64 26.01 -1.86
C SER A 186 -3.42 26.02 -0.93
N SER A 187 -3.53 25.53 0.32
CA SER A 187 -2.47 25.58 1.34
C SER A 187 -1.72 24.27 1.56
N CYS A 188 -1.85 23.29 0.67
CA CYS A 188 -0.81 22.26 0.60
C CYS A 188 0.49 22.97 0.22
N PRO A 189 1.57 22.90 1.02
CA PRO A 189 2.85 23.44 0.59
C PRO A 189 3.13 22.83 -0.78
N LEU A 190 3.34 23.68 -1.79
CA LEU A 190 3.91 23.24 -3.05
C LEU A 190 5.11 22.39 -2.67
N VAL A 191 5.01 21.08 -2.89
CA VAL A 191 6.17 20.19 -2.79
C VAL A 191 7.07 20.66 -3.92
N VAL A 192 7.94 21.62 -3.60
CA VAL A 192 9.01 22.05 -4.48
C VAL A 192 9.79 20.76 -4.75
N PRO A 193 9.84 20.29 -6.01
CA PRO A 193 10.61 19.10 -6.31
C PRO A 193 12.05 19.37 -5.88
N ILE A 194 12.49 18.60 -4.90
CA ILE A 194 13.86 18.56 -4.41
C ILE A 194 14.75 18.33 -5.64
N SER A 195 15.78 19.16 -5.81
CA SER A 195 16.71 19.00 -6.94
C SER A 195 17.37 17.61 -6.89
N GLU A 196 17.77 17.03 -8.03
CA GLU A 196 18.44 15.70 -8.03
C GLU A 196 19.68 15.68 -7.12
N GLU A 197 20.39 16.81 -7.02
CA GLU A 197 21.53 16.97 -6.11
C GLU A 197 21.13 16.92 -4.63
N GLU A 198 19.98 17.49 -4.30
CA GLU A 198 19.44 17.51 -2.94
C GLU A 198 18.77 16.17 -2.58
N GLU A 199 18.18 15.46 -3.54
CA GLU A 199 17.73 14.07 -3.37
C GLU A 199 18.93 13.15 -3.12
N LEU A 200 20.01 13.28 -3.89
CA LEU A 200 21.25 12.52 -3.70
C LEU A 200 21.90 12.80 -2.34
N LYS A 201 21.90 14.07 -1.88
CA LYS A 201 22.36 14.43 -0.53
C LYS A 201 21.49 13.80 0.55
N ASN A 202 20.17 13.84 0.42
CA ASN A 202 19.26 13.22 1.37
C ASN A 202 19.47 11.70 1.45
N ILE A 203 19.70 11.04 0.31
CA ILE A 203 20.02 9.61 0.26
C ILE A 203 21.37 9.31 0.91
N GLN A 204 22.38 10.17 0.70
CA GLN A 204 23.68 10.01 1.36
C GLN A 204 23.55 10.09 2.88
N VAL A 205 22.87 11.11 3.40
CA VAL A 205 22.62 11.27 4.83
C VAL A 205 21.86 10.07 5.39
N GLN A 206 20.80 9.62 4.71
CA GLN A 206 20.04 8.45 5.14
C GLN A 206 20.90 7.18 5.18
N ASN A 207 21.71 6.94 4.14
CA ASN A 207 22.61 5.79 4.09
C ASN A 207 23.65 5.83 5.22
N GLU A 208 24.18 7.01 5.54
CA GLU A 208 25.13 7.19 6.65
C GLU A 208 24.47 6.92 8.01
N GLU A 209 23.25 7.40 8.22
CA GLU A 209 22.47 7.11 9.42
C GLU A 209 22.19 5.62 9.58
N ASP A 210 21.79 4.95 8.50
CA ASP A 210 21.47 3.52 8.52
C ASP A 210 22.72 2.68 8.74
N LEU A 211 23.86 3.05 8.14
CA LEU A 211 25.16 2.43 8.41
C LEU A 211 25.57 2.60 9.86
N LYS A 212 25.38 3.80 10.43
CA LYS A 212 25.72 4.07 11.83
C LYS A 212 24.84 3.26 12.79
N LYS A 213 23.52 3.26 12.58
CA LYS A 213 22.58 2.46 13.39
C LYS A 213 22.95 0.97 13.34
N GLN A 214 23.31 0.46 12.17
CA GLN A 214 23.70 -0.95 12.03
C GLN A 214 25.06 -1.23 12.69
N HIS A 215 26.03 -0.32 12.58
CA HIS A 215 27.32 -0.44 13.27
C HIS A 215 27.12 -0.48 14.79
N ASP A 216 26.35 0.47 15.34
CA ASP A 216 26.04 0.55 16.77
C ASP A 216 25.28 -0.71 17.25
N PHE A 217 24.37 -1.25 16.43
CA PHE A 217 23.70 -2.52 16.70
C PHE A 217 24.68 -3.69 16.78
N LEU A 218 25.60 -3.82 15.82
CA LEU A 218 26.59 -4.91 15.82
C LEU A 218 27.57 -4.80 17.01
N GLU A 219 27.94 -3.58 17.41
CA GLU A 219 28.78 -3.32 18.57
C GLU A 219 28.06 -3.60 19.90
N THR A 220 26.77 -3.29 20.01
CA THR A 220 25.98 -3.48 21.25
C THR A 220 25.30 -4.84 21.35
N PHE A 221 25.29 -5.64 20.28
CA PHE A 221 24.67 -6.97 20.26
C PHE A 221 25.19 -7.86 21.39
N ALA A 222 24.33 -8.26 22.33
CA ALA A 222 24.74 -9.05 23.48
C ALA A 222 24.91 -10.53 23.09
N ILE A 223 26.06 -11.10 23.43
CA ILE A 223 26.34 -12.52 23.26
C ILE A 223 26.52 -13.12 24.64
N PHE A 224 25.74 -14.17 24.91
CA PHE A 224 25.78 -14.90 26.16
C PHE A 224 26.45 -16.24 25.88
N PRO A 225 27.70 -16.45 26.36
CA PRO A 225 28.39 -17.73 26.20
C PRO A 225 27.60 -18.86 26.86
N ILE A 226 27.55 -20.01 26.20
CA ILE A 226 26.90 -21.23 26.69
C ILE A 226 27.96 -22.09 27.38
N GLU A 227 27.70 -22.52 28.61
CA GLU A 227 28.58 -23.44 29.34
C GLU A 227 28.53 -24.85 28.73
N LEU A 228 29.64 -25.31 28.16
CA LEU A 228 29.78 -26.60 27.47
C LEU A 228 31.02 -27.39 27.90
N LYS A 229 31.72 -26.98 28.96
CA LYS A 229 32.89 -27.70 29.52
C LYS A 229 32.63 -29.19 29.73
N GLU A 230 31.44 -29.56 30.22
CA GLU A 230 31.05 -30.95 30.48
C GLU A 230 30.94 -31.79 29.19
N TYR A 231 30.67 -31.16 28.06
CA TYR A 231 30.52 -31.82 26.76
C TYR A 231 31.80 -31.77 25.91
N ARG A 232 32.89 -31.21 26.43
CA ARG A 232 34.14 -30.99 25.69
C ARG A 232 34.70 -32.28 25.07
N GLU A 233 34.73 -33.37 25.83
CA GLU A 233 35.26 -34.66 25.39
C GLU A 233 34.40 -35.32 24.30
N ILE A 234 33.12 -34.97 24.22
CA ILE A 234 32.20 -35.47 23.19
C ILE A 234 32.29 -34.60 21.92
N ILE A 235 32.40 -33.28 22.08
CA ILE A 235 32.33 -32.32 20.98
C ILE A 235 33.64 -32.28 20.19
N LEU A 236 34.79 -32.09 20.86
CA LEU A 236 36.06 -31.80 20.17
C LEU A 236 36.49 -32.92 19.19
N PRO A 237 36.43 -34.23 19.54
CA PRO A 237 36.85 -35.29 18.63
C PRO A 237 36.00 -35.41 17.35
N GLN A 238 34.79 -34.84 17.35
CA GLN A 238 33.90 -34.83 16.18
C GLN A 238 34.17 -33.64 15.26
N LEU A 239 34.68 -32.53 15.81
CA LEU A 239 35.08 -31.35 15.05
C LEU A 239 36.31 -31.60 14.18
N GLU A 240 37.21 -32.47 14.62
CA GLU A 240 38.42 -32.83 13.87
C GLU A 240 38.14 -33.71 12.63
N LYS A 241 37.02 -34.43 12.63
CA LYS A 241 36.69 -35.43 11.60
C LYS A 241 35.99 -34.85 10.37
N LEU A 242 35.47 -33.63 10.46
CA LEU A 242 34.61 -33.05 9.42
C LEU A 242 35.01 -31.60 9.10
N SER A 243 34.81 -31.21 7.84
CA SER A 243 35.05 -29.84 7.40
C SER A 243 34.21 -28.85 8.21
N VAL A 244 34.82 -27.72 8.56
CA VAL A 244 34.20 -26.62 9.32
C VAL A 244 32.88 -26.16 8.68
N GLN A 245 32.73 -26.26 7.36
CA GLN A 245 31.51 -25.88 6.63
C GLN A 245 30.26 -26.69 7.03
N HIS A 246 30.44 -27.83 7.70
CA HIS A 246 29.35 -28.70 8.14
C HIS A 246 29.09 -28.59 9.64
N LEU A 247 29.60 -27.55 10.32
CA LEU A 247 29.50 -27.38 11.76
C LEU A 247 28.06 -27.52 12.31
N PRO A 248 27.00 -26.94 11.70
CA PRO A 248 25.63 -27.18 12.16
C PRO A 248 25.18 -28.65 12.07
N ARG A 249 25.63 -29.37 11.03
CA ARG A 249 25.37 -30.81 10.84
C ARG A 249 26.15 -31.65 11.85
N VAL A 250 27.35 -31.23 12.24
CA VAL A 250 28.13 -31.86 13.31
C VAL A 250 27.39 -31.77 14.63
N PHE A 251 26.90 -30.59 15.02
CA PHE A 251 26.10 -30.43 16.23
C PHE A 251 24.83 -31.29 16.20
N HIS A 252 24.14 -31.35 15.06
CA HIS A 252 22.99 -32.25 14.90
C HIS A 252 23.38 -33.73 15.05
N GLY A 253 24.51 -34.14 14.48
CA GLY A 253 25.05 -35.49 14.65
C GLY A 253 25.40 -35.81 16.09
N ILE A 254 25.98 -34.86 16.83
CA ILE A 254 26.33 -35.03 18.25
C ILE A 254 25.07 -35.23 19.08
N MET A 255 24.06 -34.36 18.90
CA MET A 255 22.77 -34.46 19.61
C MET A 255 22.05 -35.79 19.36
N ASN A 256 22.20 -36.40 18.19
CA ASN A 256 21.51 -37.66 17.87
C ASN A 256 22.27 -38.92 18.29
N ARG A 257 23.62 -38.87 18.35
CA ARG A 257 24.46 -40.05 18.56
C ARG A 257 24.98 -40.20 19.99
N TYR A 258 25.24 -39.09 20.67
CA TYR A 258 25.95 -39.08 21.95
C TYR A 258 25.12 -38.55 23.13
N LEU A 259 23.97 -37.91 22.85
CA LEU A 259 23.10 -37.33 23.87
C LEU A 259 21.73 -38.01 23.83
N TYR A 260 21.20 -38.37 25.00
CA TYR A 260 20.00 -39.20 25.10
C TYR A 260 18.81 -38.43 25.67
N THR A 261 19.05 -37.53 26.62
CA THR A 261 17.98 -36.74 27.24
C THR A 261 17.79 -35.38 26.57
N LEU A 262 16.61 -34.77 26.74
CA LEU A 262 16.36 -33.42 26.23
C LEU A 262 17.23 -32.38 26.95
N GLN A 263 17.47 -32.56 28.25
CA GLN A 263 18.33 -31.70 29.07
C GLN A 263 19.77 -31.70 28.57
N GLU A 264 20.31 -32.87 28.19
CA GLU A 264 21.64 -32.99 27.58
C GLU A 264 21.72 -32.34 26.19
N LYS A 265 20.68 -32.50 25.37
CA LYS A 265 20.63 -31.95 24.01
C LYS A 265 20.50 -30.44 23.97
N TYR A 266 19.85 -29.86 24.98
CA TYR A 266 19.44 -28.46 24.96
C TYR A 266 20.62 -27.47 24.82
N PRO A 267 21.75 -27.58 25.55
CA PRO A 267 22.90 -26.70 25.38
C PRO A 267 23.49 -26.72 23.95
N ILE A 268 23.63 -27.90 23.34
CA ILE A 268 24.14 -28.03 21.97
C ILE A 268 23.11 -27.52 20.94
N MET A 269 21.82 -27.72 21.20
CA MET A 269 20.74 -27.17 20.37
C MET A 269 20.78 -25.64 20.37
N ARG A 270 20.88 -25.04 21.56
CA ARG A 270 21.02 -23.58 21.74
C ARG A 270 22.28 -23.04 21.07
N LEU A 271 23.41 -23.75 21.18
CA LEU A 271 24.63 -23.38 20.46
C LEU A 271 24.43 -23.37 18.95
N LYS A 272 23.84 -24.43 18.39
CA LYS A 272 23.58 -24.53 16.96
C LYS A 272 22.64 -23.42 16.49
N ASP A 273 21.59 -23.12 17.25
CA ASP A 273 20.63 -22.07 16.89
C ASP A 273 21.25 -20.67 16.99
N ASN A 274 22.05 -20.40 18.03
CA ASN A 274 22.84 -19.16 18.17
C ASN A 274 23.88 -19.01 17.07
N LEU A 275 24.55 -20.09 16.67
CA LEU A 275 25.50 -20.09 15.55
C LEU A 275 24.82 -19.66 14.25
N LEU A 276 23.67 -20.27 13.93
CA LEU A 276 22.92 -19.95 12.71
C LEU A 276 22.35 -18.51 12.74
N LYS A 277 21.95 -18.03 13.92
CA LYS A 277 21.51 -16.65 14.13
C LYS A 277 22.65 -15.65 13.92
N ASN A 278 23.81 -15.93 14.50
CA ASN A 278 25.01 -15.12 14.37
C ASN A 278 25.49 -15.08 12.92
N GLU A 279 25.49 -16.24 12.24
CA GLU A 279 25.74 -16.32 10.81
C GLU A 279 24.79 -15.38 10.06
N LYS A 280 23.47 -15.60 10.14
CA LYS A 280 22.47 -14.77 9.44
C LYS A 280 22.66 -13.26 9.66
N THR A 281 22.97 -12.85 10.89
CA THR A 281 23.17 -11.44 11.26
C THR A 281 24.39 -10.83 10.55
N ILE A 282 25.50 -11.57 10.49
CA ILE A 282 26.74 -11.17 9.82
C ILE A 282 26.55 -11.11 8.30
N VAL A 283 25.80 -12.05 7.72
CA VAL A 283 25.60 -12.13 6.26
C VAL A 283 24.61 -11.13 5.69
N THR A 284 23.92 -10.33 6.52
CA THR A 284 22.92 -9.38 6.02
C THR A 284 23.57 -8.28 5.15
N PRO A 285 22.86 -7.75 4.12
CA PRO A 285 23.40 -6.72 3.24
C PRO A 285 23.94 -5.48 3.98
N LEU A 286 23.23 -5.01 5.01
CA LEU A 286 23.67 -3.86 5.81
C LEU A 286 24.93 -4.18 6.64
N SER A 287 25.02 -5.37 7.25
CA SER A 287 26.23 -5.80 7.96
C SER A 287 27.44 -5.90 7.03
N LEU A 288 27.25 -6.42 5.81
CA LEU A 288 28.30 -6.45 4.79
C LEU A 288 28.76 -5.04 4.43
N LEU A 289 27.82 -4.09 4.23
CA LEU A 289 28.15 -2.70 3.95
C LEU A 289 28.93 -2.03 5.09
N VAL A 290 28.55 -2.30 6.36
CA VAL A 290 29.31 -1.82 7.53
C VAL A 290 30.75 -2.34 7.47
N MET A 291 30.95 -3.63 7.24
CA MET A 291 32.30 -4.22 7.16
C MET A 291 33.10 -3.65 5.98
N ILE A 292 32.49 -3.49 4.80
CA ILE A 292 33.13 -2.92 3.61
C ILE A 292 33.54 -1.46 3.85
N ASN A 293 32.69 -0.65 4.48
CA ASN A 293 32.94 0.77 4.69
C ASN A 293 33.90 1.06 5.86
N HIS A 294 33.79 0.33 6.97
CA HIS A 294 34.62 0.54 8.17
C HIS A 294 35.90 -0.29 8.19
N GLY A 295 36.04 -1.27 7.30
CA GLY A 295 37.28 -1.97 7.03
C GLY A 295 37.51 -3.25 7.86
N HIS A 296 38.71 -3.80 7.70
CA HIS A 296 39.09 -5.13 8.20
C HIS A 296 39.14 -5.23 9.73
N ASN A 297 39.42 -4.13 10.44
CA ASN A 297 39.45 -4.13 11.91
C ASN A 297 38.05 -4.36 12.51
N VAL A 298 37.04 -3.71 11.94
CA VAL A 298 35.64 -3.89 12.37
C VAL A 298 35.15 -5.29 12.00
N GLN A 299 35.49 -5.79 10.81
CA GLN A 299 35.22 -7.17 10.43
C GLN A 299 35.79 -8.16 11.46
N LYS A 300 37.07 -8.00 11.84
CA LYS A 300 37.74 -8.87 12.83
C LYS A 300 37.09 -8.79 14.21
N ALA A 301 36.81 -7.58 14.70
CA ALA A 301 36.16 -7.38 16.00
C ALA A 301 34.77 -8.03 16.05
N ILE A 302 33.96 -7.85 15.00
CA ILE A 302 32.64 -8.48 14.89
C ILE A 302 32.76 -10.01 14.80
N LEU A 303 33.63 -10.53 13.94
CA LEU A 303 33.83 -11.99 13.83
C LEU A 303 34.28 -12.62 15.15
N GLN A 304 35.22 -11.99 15.84
CA GLN A 304 35.70 -12.46 17.15
C GLN A 304 34.56 -12.50 18.15
N LYS A 305 33.86 -11.37 18.33
CA LYS A 305 32.69 -11.26 19.22
C LYS A 305 31.66 -12.35 18.91
N PHE A 306 31.23 -12.46 17.65
CA PHE A 306 30.20 -13.43 17.24
C PHE A 306 30.64 -14.89 17.30
N SER A 307 31.94 -15.16 17.46
CA SER A 307 32.48 -16.50 17.65
C SER A 307 32.57 -16.96 19.10
N GLU A 308 32.50 -16.04 20.07
CA GLU A 308 32.57 -16.30 21.52
C GLU A 308 31.22 -16.82 22.06
N LEU A 309 30.70 -17.89 21.45
CA LEU A 309 29.41 -18.48 21.79
C LEU A 309 29.48 -19.46 22.97
N THR A 310 30.68 -19.90 23.35
CA THR A 310 30.88 -20.96 24.36
C THR A 310 32.02 -20.62 25.30
N ASP A 311 32.09 -21.32 26.41
CA ASP A 311 33.23 -21.27 27.34
C ASP A 311 34.43 -22.14 26.90
N VAL A 312 34.32 -22.86 25.78
CA VAL A 312 35.36 -23.74 25.23
C VAL A 312 36.12 -23.01 24.10
N PRO A 313 37.39 -22.62 24.30
CA PRO A 313 38.12 -21.78 23.34
C PRO A 313 38.40 -22.48 22.00
N GLU A 314 38.62 -23.79 21.99
CA GLU A 314 38.87 -24.55 20.75
C GLU A 314 37.62 -24.62 19.86
N LEU A 315 36.44 -24.69 20.49
CA LEU A 315 35.16 -24.65 19.81
C LEU A 315 34.89 -23.26 19.25
N ASN A 316 35.16 -22.19 20.01
CA ASN A 316 35.06 -20.81 19.52
C ASN A 316 36.00 -20.56 18.33
N SER A 317 37.22 -21.11 18.33
CA SER A 317 38.14 -21.05 17.18
C SER A 317 37.56 -21.74 15.93
N THR A 318 36.86 -22.86 16.11
CA THR A 318 36.18 -23.57 15.02
C THR A 318 34.96 -22.78 14.51
N ILE A 319 34.18 -22.19 15.41
CA ILE A 319 33.08 -21.28 15.09
C ILE A 319 33.58 -20.05 14.33
N HIS A 320 34.68 -19.45 14.76
CA HIS A 320 35.31 -18.33 14.06
C HIS A 320 35.65 -18.70 12.62
N LYS A 321 36.27 -19.87 12.39
CA LYS A 321 36.58 -20.37 11.05
C LYS A 321 35.30 -20.57 10.21
N TYR A 322 34.23 -21.08 10.82
CA TYR A 322 32.93 -21.25 10.16
C TYR A 322 32.35 -19.91 9.71
N LEU A 323 32.23 -18.95 10.63
CA LEU A 323 31.68 -17.63 10.36
C LEU A 323 32.52 -16.85 9.34
N SER A 324 33.86 -16.99 9.40
CA SER A 324 34.77 -16.41 8.40
C SER A 324 34.48 -16.96 7.00
N LEU A 325 34.33 -18.28 6.84
CA LEU A 325 34.00 -18.90 5.56
C LEU A 325 32.64 -18.45 5.02
N SER A 326 31.62 -18.35 5.88
CA SER A 326 30.29 -17.85 5.49
C SER A 326 30.35 -16.38 5.04
N LEU A 327 31.10 -15.54 5.76
CA LEU A 327 31.30 -14.15 5.42
C LEU A 327 32.09 -13.97 4.10
N GLU A 328 33.13 -14.77 3.86
CA GLU A 328 33.89 -14.74 2.61
C GLU A 328 33.00 -15.05 1.40
N ARG A 329 32.13 -16.07 1.50
CA ARG A 329 31.15 -16.40 0.46
C ARG A 329 30.20 -15.24 0.18
N ALA A 330 29.72 -14.60 1.24
CA ALA A 330 28.81 -13.47 1.14
C ALA A 330 29.45 -12.22 0.52
N LEU A 331 30.69 -11.91 0.89
CA LEU A 331 31.45 -10.82 0.28
C LEU A 331 31.71 -11.08 -1.21
N MET A 332 31.99 -12.33 -1.58
CA MET A 332 32.15 -12.74 -2.98
C MET A 332 30.83 -12.59 -3.76
N GLU A 333 29.71 -13.01 -3.19
CA GLU A 333 28.38 -12.84 -3.80
C GLU A 333 28.01 -11.36 -3.91
N HIS A 334 28.25 -10.58 -2.86
CA HIS A 334 28.05 -9.13 -2.86
C HIS A 334 28.87 -8.44 -3.96
N SER A 335 30.11 -8.86 -4.19
CA SER A 335 30.94 -8.34 -5.29
C SER A 335 30.33 -8.62 -6.68
N LYS A 336 29.74 -9.81 -6.87
CA LYS A 336 29.04 -10.17 -8.12
C LYS A 336 27.77 -9.35 -8.29
N ASN A 337 27.00 -9.19 -7.22
CA ASN A 337 25.78 -8.38 -7.21
C ASN A 337 26.09 -6.92 -7.53
N PHE A 338 27.14 -6.35 -6.93
CA PHE A 338 27.59 -4.99 -7.26
C PHE A 338 27.93 -4.84 -8.74
N ARG A 339 28.72 -5.77 -9.32
CA ARG A 339 29.07 -5.77 -10.75
C ARG A 339 27.84 -5.85 -11.63
N HIS A 340 26.90 -6.74 -11.28
CA HIS A 340 25.64 -6.86 -11.98
C HIS A 340 24.85 -5.54 -11.92
N THR A 341 24.63 -4.98 -10.73
CA THR A 341 23.92 -3.70 -10.57
C THR A 341 24.57 -2.58 -11.36
N LEU A 342 25.91 -2.52 -11.40
CA LEU A 342 26.67 -1.55 -12.18
C LEU A 342 26.42 -1.68 -13.69
N GLU A 343 26.33 -2.89 -14.22
CA GLU A 343 26.01 -3.15 -15.63
C GLU A 343 24.58 -2.71 -16.01
N PHE A 344 23.65 -2.73 -15.05
CA PHE A 344 22.25 -2.30 -15.25
C PHE A 344 22.00 -0.82 -15.01
N CYS A 345 22.98 -0.07 -14.49
CA CYS A 345 22.87 1.39 -14.36
C CYS A 345 22.62 2.03 -15.74
N GLN A 346 21.58 2.85 -15.85
CA GLN A 346 21.23 3.52 -17.10
C GLN A 346 21.64 5.01 -17.09
N VAL A 347 21.63 5.62 -15.91
CA VAL A 347 21.79 7.04 -15.69
C VAL A 347 22.93 7.32 -14.70
N LYS A 348 23.57 8.48 -14.80
CA LYS A 348 24.63 8.95 -13.90
C LYS A 348 24.14 9.07 -12.45
N SER A 349 22.88 9.47 -12.24
CA SER A 349 22.25 9.51 -10.92
C SER A 349 22.10 8.11 -10.30
N ASP A 350 21.76 7.08 -11.08
CA ASP A 350 21.73 5.68 -10.61
C ASP A 350 23.12 5.22 -10.17
N LEU A 351 24.15 5.58 -10.95
CA LEU A 351 25.54 5.28 -10.61
C LEU A 351 25.97 6.00 -9.32
N GLN A 352 25.62 7.28 -9.16
CA GLN A 352 25.91 8.04 -7.95
C GLN A 352 25.17 7.50 -6.72
N ARG A 353 23.91 7.08 -6.88
CA ARG A 353 23.10 6.42 -5.83
C ARG A 353 23.68 5.06 -5.43
N LEU A 354 24.21 4.29 -6.38
CA LEU A 354 24.89 3.04 -6.09
C LEU A 354 26.18 3.29 -5.29
N LEU A 355 27.00 4.25 -5.74
CA LEU A 355 28.29 4.55 -5.11
C LEU A 355 28.15 5.26 -3.74
N SER A 356 27.03 5.94 -3.48
CA SER A 356 26.78 6.58 -2.19
C SER A 356 26.58 5.59 -1.04
N GLN A 357 26.23 4.34 -1.33
CA GLN A 357 26.15 3.27 -0.33
C GLN A 357 27.52 2.84 0.21
N TYR A 358 28.60 3.22 -0.49
CA TYR A 358 29.96 2.82 -0.17
C TYR A 358 30.83 4.03 0.18
N PRO A 359 30.63 4.78 1.27
CA PRO A 359 31.54 5.86 1.67
C PRO A 359 33.02 5.45 1.66
N LEU A 360 33.34 4.21 2.06
CA LEU A 360 34.69 3.66 2.19
C LEU A 360 35.58 4.51 3.12
N TYR A 361 35.22 4.59 4.41
CA TYR A 361 36.03 5.27 5.41
C TYR A 361 37.43 4.64 5.58
N LYS A 362 37.52 3.31 5.38
CA LYS A 362 38.79 2.56 5.43
C LYS A 362 38.86 1.47 4.36
N ASP A 363 39.80 1.61 3.44
CA ASP A 363 39.99 0.67 2.32
C ASP A 363 40.65 -0.67 2.70
N SER A 364 40.96 -0.87 3.98
CA SER A 364 41.67 -2.05 4.49
C SER A 364 41.02 -3.38 4.11
N LEU A 365 39.69 -3.45 3.95
CA LEU A 365 38.97 -4.67 3.54
C LEU A 365 39.12 -4.98 2.04
N LEU A 366 39.40 -3.99 1.20
CA LEU A 366 39.52 -4.18 -0.25
C LEU A 366 40.83 -4.87 -0.66
N THR A 367 41.82 -4.88 0.24
CA THR A 367 43.11 -5.54 0.02
C THR A 367 43.00 -7.07 0.01
N PRO A 368 42.43 -7.72 1.05
CA PRO A 368 42.24 -9.18 1.06
C PRO A 368 41.19 -9.67 0.06
N TYR A 369 40.24 -8.82 -0.36
CA TYR A 369 39.18 -9.17 -1.29
C TYR A 369 39.28 -8.39 -2.62
N PRO A 370 40.11 -8.84 -3.58
CA PRO A 370 40.39 -8.09 -4.80
C PRO A 370 39.14 -7.84 -5.66
N ASN A 371 38.13 -8.73 -5.60
CA ASN A 371 36.89 -8.56 -6.35
C ASN A 371 36.06 -7.35 -5.91
N LEU A 372 36.23 -6.89 -4.66
CA LEU A 372 35.57 -5.69 -4.14
C LEU A 372 36.28 -4.39 -4.58
N LYS A 373 37.52 -4.45 -5.08
CA LYS A 373 38.25 -3.26 -5.58
C LYS A 373 37.52 -2.55 -6.72
N ILE A 374 36.61 -3.23 -7.41
CA ILE A 374 35.75 -2.64 -8.44
C ILE A 374 34.95 -1.44 -7.92
N ILE A 375 34.58 -1.43 -6.64
CA ILE A 375 33.86 -0.33 -6.00
C ILE A 375 34.75 0.93 -5.99
N GLN A 376 35.98 0.79 -5.50
CA GLN A 376 36.96 1.88 -5.47
C GLN A 376 37.37 2.34 -6.88
N GLN A 377 37.61 1.39 -7.79
CA GLN A 377 37.94 1.70 -9.19
C GLN A 377 36.82 2.52 -9.84
N THR A 378 35.56 2.15 -9.63
CA THR A 378 34.41 2.88 -10.19
C THR A 378 34.28 4.29 -9.59
N LYS A 379 34.53 4.45 -8.28
CA LYS A 379 34.59 5.77 -7.63
C LYS A 379 35.70 6.65 -8.21
N ASN A 380 36.91 6.11 -8.38
CA ASN A 380 38.05 6.83 -8.94
C ASN A 380 37.77 7.27 -10.39
N ILE A 381 37.18 6.39 -11.21
CA ILE A 381 36.76 6.70 -12.59
C ILE A 381 35.78 7.88 -12.59
N LEU A 382 34.76 7.86 -11.72
CA LEU A 382 33.76 8.94 -11.65
C LEU A 382 34.40 10.26 -11.22
N HIS A 383 35.27 10.25 -10.22
CA HIS A 383 35.96 11.44 -9.72
C HIS A 383 36.89 12.04 -10.78
N GLU A 384 37.66 11.22 -11.50
CA GLU A 384 38.54 11.69 -12.58
C GLU A 384 37.79 12.22 -13.79
N PHE A 385 36.68 11.57 -14.14
CA PHE A 385 35.80 12.05 -15.20
C PHE A 385 35.19 13.41 -14.84
N GLN A 386 34.72 13.58 -13.60
CA GLN A 386 34.22 14.87 -13.11
C GLN A 386 35.32 15.94 -13.04
N GLY A 387 36.57 15.54 -12.80
CA GLY A 387 37.73 16.42 -12.81
C GLY A 387 38.17 16.93 -14.19
N GLY A 388 37.59 16.40 -15.29
CA GLY A 388 37.79 16.90 -16.65
C GLY A 388 39.19 16.67 -17.26
N LYS A 389 40.01 15.78 -16.66
CA LYS A 389 41.45 15.71 -16.95
C LYS A 389 41.89 14.72 -18.06
N ALA A 390 41.01 13.86 -18.58
CA ALA A 390 41.40 12.87 -19.60
C ALA A 390 40.22 12.28 -20.40
N ASP A 391 40.52 11.71 -21.57
CA ASP A 391 39.57 10.95 -22.40
C ASP A 391 39.07 9.70 -21.66
N ILE A 392 37.78 9.38 -21.77
CA ILE A 392 37.15 8.35 -20.94
C ILE A 392 37.76 6.97 -21.17
N GLU A 393 38.18 6.68 -22.40
CA GLU A 393 38.80 5.40 -22.73
C GLU A 393 40.15 5.25 -22.03
N SER A 394 40.91 6.34 -21.89
CA SER A 394 42.16 6.35 -21.13
C SER A 394 41.92 6.13 -19.63
N ILE A 395 40.89 6.77 -19.06
CA ILE A 395 40.51 6.61 -17.65
C ILE A 395 40.07 5.17 -17.37
N LEU A 396 39.19 4.62 -18.22
CA LEU A 396 38.69 3.25 -18.09
C LEU A 396 39.81 2.22 -18.23
N ASN A 397 40.72 2.39 -19.19
CA ASN A 397 41.85 1.48 -19.39
C ASN A 397 42.87 1.56 -18.24
N ARG A 398 43.03 2.74 -17.62
CA ARG A 398 43.93 2.91 -16.47
C ARG A 398 43.44 2.19 -15.21
N HIS A 399 42.15 2.29 -14.90
CA HIS A 399 41.60 1.74 -13.65
C HIS A 399 41.13 0.28 -13.78
N LEU A 400 40.58 -0.13 -14.92
CA LEU A 400 40.03 -1.48 -15.12
C LEU A 400 40.99 -2.41 -15.89
N GLY A 401 42.10 -1.89 -16.42
CA GLY A 401 43.09 -2.68 -17.20
C GLY A 401 42.48 -3.25 -18.48
N PRO A 402 43.05 -4.31 -19.10
CA PRO A 402 42.48 -4.94 -20.31
C PRO A 402 41.23 -5.81 -20.04
N GLY A 403 40.88 -6.06 -18.77
CA GLY A 403 39.69 -6.84 -18.37
C GLY A 403 38.39 -6.02 -18.33
N GLU A 404 37.30 -6.65 -17.89
CA GLU A 404 36.01 -6.01 -17.56
C GLU A 404 35.31 -5.27 -18.74
N ALA A 405 35.31 -5.87 -19.93
CA ALA A 405 34.73 -5.26 -21.14
C ALA A 405 33.26 -4.82 -20.99
N ASN A 406 32.46 -5.57 -20.22
CA ASN A 406 31.04 -5.25 -19.98
C ASN A 406 30.88 -3.98 -19.14
N ILE A 407 31.63 -3.88 -18.03
CA ILE A 407 31.60 -2.71 -17.14
C ILE A 407 32.11 -1.48 -17.89
N LYS A 408 33.19 -1.61 -18.69
CA LYS A 408 33.67 -0.51 -19.53
C LYS A 408 32.60 -0.01 -20.50
N ARG A 409 31.91 -0.91 -21.21
CA ARG A 409 30.81 -0.55 -22.12
C ARG A 409 29.67 0.14 -21.37
N ALA A 410 29.31 -0.35 -20.19
CA ALA A 410 28.26 0.23 -19.35
C ALA A 410 28.65 1.66 -18.91
N LEU A 411 29.85 1.84 -18.34
CA LEU A 411 30.34 3.15 -17.90
C LEU A 411 30.50 4.13 -19.06
N GLN A 412 31.03 3.71 -20.21
CA GLN A 412 31.13 4.56 -21.40
C GLN A 412 29.74 4.98 -21.92
N LYS A 413 28.74 4.10 -21.84
CA LYS A 413 27.35 4.43 -22.19
C LYS A 413 26.76 5.45 -21.22
N ILE A 414 26.93 5.26 -19.92
CA ILE A 414 26.37 6.13 -18.86
C ILE A 414 26.99 7.52 -18.91
N LEU A 415 28.32 7.59 -19.09
CA LEU A 415 29.11 8.82 -18.94
C LEU A 415 29.28 9.61 -20.25
N VAL A 416 29.28 8.97 -21.43
CA VAL A 416 29.51 9.66 -22.73
C VAL A 416 28.28 9.67 -23.63
N LYS A 417 27.61 8.54 -23.83
CA LYS A 417 26.60 8.39 -24.90
C LYS A 417 25.21 8.97 -24.58
N ASN A 418 24.98 9.49 -23.38
CA ASN A 418 23.67 9.97 -22.94
C ASN A 418 23.55 11.50 -22.80
N THR A 419 24.54 12.31 -23.22
CA THR A 419 24.48 13.79 -23.09
C THR A 419 23.22 14.41 -23.71
N GLY A 420 22.77 13.94 -24.88
CA GLY A 420 21.50 14.35 -25.49
C GLY A 420 20.26 13.89 -24.71
N PHE A 421 20.31 12.71 -24.08
CA PHE A 421 19.24 12.19 -23.23
C PHE A 421 19.17 12.89 -21.85
N TYR A 422 20.29 13.38 -21.31
CA TYR A 422 20.32 14.19 -20.09
C TYR A 422 19.67 15.56 -20.31
N ALA A 423 19.96 16.23 -21.42
CA ALA A 423 19.25 17.47 -21.80
C ALA A 423 17.74 17.23 -21.97
N ILE A 424 17.36 16.05 -22.48
CA ILE A 424 15.96 15.62 -22.55
C ILE A 424 15.35 15.44 -21.15
N GLN A 425 16.08 14.80 -20.25
CA GLN A 425 15.60 14.48 -18.92
C GLN A 425 15.49 15.72 -18.02
N GLU A 426 16.50 16.59 -18.01
CA GLU A 426 16.52 17.87 -17.29
C GLU A 426 15.43 18.81 -17.79
N GLY A 427 15.26 18.94 -19.12
CA GLY A 427 14.22 19.78 -19.70
C GLY A 427 12.80 19.27 -19.43
N VAL A 428 12.62 17.97 -19.16
CA VAL A 428 11.32 17.36 -18.84
C VAL A 428 10.95 17.45 -17.37
N GLN A 429 11.93 17.60 -16.47
CA GLN A 429 11.67 17.69 -15.03
C GLN A 429 10.79 18.89 -14.66
N GLY A 430 10.99 20.03 -15.34
CA GLY A 430 10.20 21.26 -15.16
C GLY A 430 8.80 21.27 -15.80
N ILE A 431 8.40 20.19 -16.48
CA ILE A 431 7.13 20.14 -17.23
C ILE A 431 6.00 19.61 -16.34
N HIS A 432 4.98 20.43 -16.07
CA HIS A 432 3.86 20.08 -15.18
C HIS A 432 2.49 19.99 -15.86
N ASP A 433 2.42 20.37 -17.14
CA ASP A 433 1.21 20.45 -17.94
C ASP A 433 1.43 19.89 -19.35
N ILE A 434 0.32 19.48 -19.98
CA ILE A 434 0.36 18.87 -21.31
C ILE A 434 0.84 19.86 -22.38
N ASN A 435 0.57 21.16 -22.21
CA ASN A 435 0.91 22.16 -23.22
C ASN A 435 2.41 22.44 -23.20
N SER A 436 3.04 22.54 -22.02
CA SER A 436 4.49 22.61 -21.93
C SER A 436 5.16 21.31 -22.38
N LEU A 437 4.55 20.14 -22.16
CA LEU A 437 5.05 18.87 -22.71
C LEU A 437 5.04 18.89 -24.25
N PHE A 438 3.98 19.39 -24.87
CA PHE A 438 3.91 19.53 -26.33
C PHE A 438 4.92 20.55 -26.87
N LYS A 439 5.07 21.71 -26.21
CA LYS A 439 6.09 22.71 -26.56
C LYS A 439 7.50 22.14 -26.47
N TYR A 440 7.76 21.37 -25.42
CA TYR A 440 9.05 20.73 -25.24
C TYR A 440 9.32 19.66 -26.29
N ILE A 441 8.34 18.82 -26.62
CA ILE A 441 8.44 17.85 -27.71
C ILE A 441 8.68 18.56 -29.06
N GLN A 442 8.11 19.76 -29.27
CA GLN A 442 8.42 20.57 -30.45
C GLN A 442 9.88 21.04 -30.48
N ILE A 443 10.42 21.50 -29.36
CA ILE A 443 11.86 21.85 -29.24
C ILE A 443 12.73 20.62 -29.53
N LEU A 444 12.34 19.43 -29.05
CA LEU A 444 13.05 18.17 -29.35
C LEU A 444 12.99 17.76 -30.82
N LYS A 445 11.99 18.22 -31.59
CA LYS A 445 11.94 17.99 -33.04
C LYS A 445 12.95 18.82 -33.80
N GLU A 446 13.39 19.95 -33.23
CA GLU A 446 14.38 20.84 -33.85
C GLU A 446 15.81 20.27 -33.76
N ASP A 447 16.05 19.35 -32.81
CA ASP A 447 17.33 18.63 -32.68
C ASP A 447 17.40 17.41 -33.65
N PRO A 448 18.38 17.37 -34.58
CA PRO A 448 18.54 16.29 -35.54
C PRO A 448 18.70 14.89 -34.91
N GLN A 449 19.23 14.80 -33.69
CA GLN A 449 19.43 13.50 -33.02
C GLN A 449 18.12 12.96 -32.42
N ASN A 450 17.19 13.83 -32.06
CA ASN A 450 16.01 13.51 -31.26
C ASN A 450 14.69 13.59 -32.06
N GLN A 451 14.74 14.12 -33.28
CA GLN A 451 13.59 14.33 -34.17
C GLN A 451 12.70 13.09 -34.33
N LYS A 452 13.26 11.92 -34.66
CA LYS A 452 12.49 10.67 -34.87
C LYS A 452 11.74 10.24 -33.61
N THR A 453 12.40 10.32 -32.46
CA THR A 453 11.83 9.97 -31.15
C THR A 453 10.71 10.95 -30.76
N ALA A 454 10.94 12.25 -30.98
CA ALA A 454 9.96 13.30 -30.72
C ALA A 454 8.73 13.21 -31.63
N ASP A 455 8.91 12.84 -32.90
CA ASP A 455 7.81 12.60 -33.85
C ASP A 455 6.93 11.42 -33.43
N ILE A 456 7.53 10.28 -33.07
CA ILE A 456 6.79 9.10 -32.59
C ILE A 456 6.04 9.45 -31.30
N LEU A 457 6.69 10.12 -30.35
CA LEU A 457 6.07 10.52 -29.09
C LEU A 457 4.88 11.48 -29.32
N PHE A 458 5.05 12.47 -30.20
CA PHE A 458 3.99 13.41 -30.56
C PHE A 458 2.80 12.69 -31.21
N GLN A 459 3.06 11.76 -32.13
CA GLN A 459 2.02 10.97 -32.78
C GLN A 459 1.27 10.09 -31.77
N MET A 460 1.97 9.34 -30.91
CA MET A 460 1.34 8.48 -29.91
C MET A 460 0.52 9.27 -28.89
N MET A 461 1.04 10.40 -28.40
CA MET A 461 0.29 11.27 -27.50
C MET A 461 -0.94 11.87 -28.21
N GLY A 462 -0.77 12.29 -29.46
CA GLY A 462 -1.86 12.82 -30.28
C GLY A 462 -2.96 11.79 -30.54
N THR A 463 -2.60 10.55 -30.89
CA THR A 463 -3.57 9.47 -31.13
C THR A 463 -4.28 9.05 -29.86
N PHE A 464 -3.55 8.92 -28.74
CA PHE A 464 -4.12 8.58 -27.44
C PHE A 464 -5.09 9.65 -26.94
N LEU A 465 -4.70 10.94 -26.97
CA LEU A 465 -5.52 12.03 -26.45
C LEU A 465 -6.72 12.41 -27.34
N ARG A 466 -6.64 12.18 -28.65
CA ARG A 466 -7.77 12.48 -29.56
C ARG A 466 -8.92 11.47 -29.46
N GLY A 467 -8.75 10.36 -28.73
CA GLY A 467 -9.83 9.42 -28.40
C GLY A 467 -10.45 8.67 -29.58
N LYS A 468 -9.92 8.80 -30.81
CA LYS A 468 -10.44 8.10 -32.00
C LYS A 468 -10.19 6.60 -31.92
N GLN A 469 -9.07 6.19 -31.31
CA GLN A 469 -8.79 4.80 -30.97
C GLN A 469 -8.98 4.65 -29.47
N ARG A 470 -9.88 3.73 -29.09
CA ARG A 470 -10.21 3.39 -27.70
C ARG A 470 -9.08 2.57 -27.06
N VAL A 471 -7.90 3.17 -26.93
CA VAL A 471 -6.69 2.51 -26.41
C VAL A 471 -6.65 2.64 -24.88
N PRO A 472 -6.51 1.54 -24.13
CA PRO A 472 -6.28 1.57 -22.69
C PRO A 472 -4.97 2.24 -22.29
N LEU A 473 -4.91 2.82 -21.08
CA LEU A 473 -3.70 3.47 -20.56
C LEU A 473 -2.51 2.51 -20.45
N GLN A 474 -2.74 1.21 -20.21
CA GLN A 474 -1.66 0.21 -20.16
C GLN A 474 -1.03 -0.01 -21.53
N ILE A 475 -1.83 -0.05 -22.60
CA ILE A 475 -1.30 -0.16 -23.98
C ILE A 475 -0.53 1.09 -24.38
N PHE A 476 -0.97 2.27 -23.91
CA PHE A 476 -0.20 3.49 -24.09
C PHE A 476 1.13 3.46 -23.31
N LYS A 477 1.12 2.94 -22.06
CA LYS A 477 2.34 2.74 -21.26
C LYS A 477 3.32 1.80 -21.94
N THR A 478 2.86 0.68 -22.50
CA THR A 478 3.74 -0.25 -23.24
C THR A 478 4.27 0.37 -24.52
N GLY A 479 3.46 1.18 -25.22
CA GLY A 479 3.90 1.97 -26.38
C GLY A 479 5.05 2.95 -26.07
N LEU A 480 5.17 3.41 -24.82
CA LEU A 480 6.25 4.30 -24.39
C LEU A 480 7.55 3.58 -23.99
N ASN A 481 7.64 2.25 -24.13
CA ASN A 481 8.82 1.48 -23.70
C ASN A 481 10.11 1.79 -24.49
N PHE A 482 10.02 2.50 -25.61
CA PHE A 482 11.21 2.99 -26.33
C PHE A 482 11.84 4.23 -25.67
N LEU A 483 11.16 4.84 -24.69
CA LEU A 483 11.68 5.99 -23.93
C LEU A 483 12.39 5.52 -22.64
N PRO A 484 13.35 6.31 -22.12
CA PRO A 484 13.91 6.11 -20.79
C PRO A 484 12.82 6.13 -19.71
N ARG A 485 13.00 5.34 -18.64
CA ARG A 485 12.00 5.18 -17.56
C ARG A 485 11.56 6.51 -16.94
N GLY A 486 12.49 7.45 -16.71
CA GLY A 486 12.16 8.78 -16.16
C GLY A 486 11.22 9.58 -17.07
N LEU A 487 11.53 9.63 -18.37
CA LEU A 487 10.71 10.31 -19.36
C LEU A 487 9.34 9.62 -19.52
N GLN A 488 9.32 8.29 -19.58
CA GLN A 488 8.10 7.50 -19.62
C GLN A 488 7.19 7.81 -18.42
N GLN A 489 7.74 7.82 -17.21
CA GLN A 489 6.98 8.12 -15.99
C GLN A 489 6.44 9.56 -15.99
N LYS A 490 7.21 10.54 -16.44
CA LYS A 490 6.75 11.94 -16.50
C LYS A 490 5.68 12.16 -17.56
N VAL A 491 5.84 11.59 -18.76
CA VAL A 491 4.82 11.63 -19.82
C VAL A 491 3.53 10.98 -19.31
N LEU A 492 3.63 9.82 -18.64
CA LEU A 492 2.48 9.18 -18.00
C LEU A 492 1.86 10.05 -16.89
N PHE A 493 2.66 10.72 -16.08
CA PHE A 493 2.18 11.62 -15.02
C PHE A 493 1.37 12.80 -15.60
N VAL A 494 1.92 13.49 -16.59
CA VAL A 494 1.26 14.65 -17.24
C VAL A 494 -0.03 14.22 -17.93
N ILE A 495 -0.02 13.08 -18.62
CA ILE A 495 -1.20 12.52 -19.26
C ILE A 495 -2.24 12.09 -18.23
N LYS A 496 -1.83 11.40 -17.14
CA LYS A 496 -2.74 11.02 -16.05
C LYS A 496 -3.40 12.25 -15.42
N LYS A 497 -2.63 13.32 -15.18
CA LYS A 497 -3.14 14.58 -14.64
C LYS A 497 -4.18 15.23 -15.57
N LYS A 498 -3.90 15.26 -16.88
CA LYS A 498 -4.87 15.78 -17.87
C LYS A 498 -6.15 14.93 -17.92
N LEU A 499 -6.00 13.61 -18.00
CA LEU A 499 -7.13 12.68 -18.03
C LEU A 499 -8.00 12.80 -16.79
N LYS A 500 -7.40 12.93 -15.59
CA LYS A 500 -8.13 13.16 -14.35
C LYS A 500 -8.94 14.46 -14.41
N LYS A 501 -8.31 15.56 -14.84
CA LYS A 501 -9.01 16.85 -15.01
C LYS A 501 -10.15 16.75 -16.02
N GLU A 502 -9.93 16.10 -17.16
CA GLU A 502 -10.95 15.91 -18.19
C GLU A 502 -12.11 15.02 -17.71
N LEU A 503 -11.81 13.98 -16.92
CA LEU A 503 -12.80 13.14 -16.27
C LEU A 503 -13.63 13.95 -15.28
N ASP A 504 -12.99 14.70 -14.39
CA ASP A 504 -13.66 15.55 -13.39
C ASP A 504 -14.56 16.61 -14.07
N ASP A 505 -14.02 17.33 -15.07
CA ASP A 505 -14.77 18.33 -15.85
C ASP A 505 -15.97 17.70 -16.58
N SER A 506 -15.79 16.51 -17.17
CA SER A 506 -16.86 15.80 -17.90
C SER A 506 -17.94 15.30 -16.95
N VAL A 507 -17.55 14.75 -15.80
CA VAL A 507 -18.48 14.30 -14.76
C VAL A 507 -19.26 15.48 -14.21
N GLN A 508 -18.61 16.60 -13.89
CA GLN A 508 -19.29 17.82 -13.44
C GLN A 508 -20.31 18.32 -14.47
N LYS A 509 -19.94 18.37 -15.77
CA LYS A 509 -20.88 18.74 -16.86
C LYS A 509 -22.08 17.80 -16.95
N ILE A 510 -21.88 16.49 -16.77
CA ILE A 510 -22.97 15.50 -16.82
C ILE A 510 -23.88 15.61 -15.58
N LEU A 511 -23.31 15.92 -14.42
CA LEU A 511 -24.05 16.07 -13.16
C LEU A 511 -24.82 17.38 -13.05
N GLN A 512 -24.53 18.37 -13.89
CA GLN A 512 -25.35 19.59 -13.96
C GLN A 512 -26.80 19.27 -14.35
N PRO A 513 -27.80 19.99 -13.80
CA PRO A 513 -29.24 19.74 -14.01
C PRO A 513 -29.76 20.13 -15.40
N GLN A 514 -28.90 20.15 -16.43
CA GLN A 514 -29.26 20.56 -17.77
C GLN A 514 -29.59 19.33 -18.64
N GLY A 515 -30.87 19.17 -18.99
CA GLY A 515 -31.36 18.15 -19.93
C GLY A 515 -31.94 16.87 -19.29
N LYS A 516 -32.40 15.95 -20.15
CA LYS A 516 -33.10 14.72 -19.74
C LYS A 516 -32.21 13.80 -18.89
N ALA A 517 -32.76 13.30 -17.78
CA ALA A 517 -32.03 12.44 -16.84
C ALA A 517 -31.51 11.13 -17.48
N GLU A 518 -32.26 10.53 -18.41
CA GLU A 518 -31.81 9.32 -19.12
C GLU A 518 -30.61 9.56 -20.04
N ASP A 519 -30.58 10.70 -20.73
CA ASP A 519 -29.48 11.04 -21.63
C ASP A 519 -28.21 11.36 -20.83
N ARG A 520 -28.35 12.10 -19.73
CA ARG A 520 -27.25 12.36 -18.78
C ARG A 520 -26.72 11.06 -18.19
N TRP A 521 -27.61 10.15 -17.79
CA TRP A 521 -27.21 8.84 -17.28
C TRP A 521 -26.47 8.00 -18.34
N ARG A 522 -26.95 7.98 -19.58
CA ARG A 522 -26.29 7.25 -20.68
C ARG A 522 -24.90 7.79 -20.94
N LYS A 523 -24.73 9.12 -20.94
CA LYS A 523 -23.43 9.80 -21.06
C LYS A 523 -22.50 9.44 -19.90
N LEU A 524 -23.01 9.39 -18.67
CA LEU A 524 -22.22 8.97 -17.50
C LEU A 524 -21.69 7.54 -17.66
N LEU A 525 -22.56 6.59 -18.03
CA LEU A 525 -22.13 5.21 -18.25
C LEU A 525 -21.13 5.08 -19.40
N GLN A 526 -21.34 5.81 -20.50
CA GLN A 526 -20.41 5.82 -21.63
C GLN A 526 -19.04 6.37 -21.23
N LEU A 527 -19.00 7.41 -20.38
CA LEU A 527 -17.76 7.98 -19.87
C LEU A 527 -17.01 6.97 -19.00
N LEU A 528 -17.70 6.29 -18.08
CA LEU A 528 -17.11 5.27 -17.20
C LEU A 528 -16.67 3.99 -17.95
N GLN A 529 -17.22 3.74 -19.13
CA GLN A 529 -16.83 2.64 -20.02
C GLN A 529 -15.68 2.98 -20.98
N ASN A 530 -15.17 4.21 -20.96
CA ASN A 530 -14.06 4.57 -21.82
C ASN A 530 -12.79 3.80 -21.36
N PRO A 531 -12.15 2.99 -22.23
CA PRO A 531 -10.98 2.19 -21.86
C PRO A 531 -9.78 3.03 -21.41
N GLN A 532 -9.73 4.32 -21.75
CA GLN A 532 -8.73 5.25 -21.23
C GLN A 532 -8.78 5.37 -19.70
N PHE A 533 -9.94 5.13 -19.07
CA PHE A 533 -10.17 5.28 -17.63
C PHE A 533 -10.38 3.95 -16.88
N LEU A 534 -10.70 2.85 -17.57
CA LEU A 534 -11.05 1.58 -16.94
C LEU A 534 -9.86 0.88 -16.25
N GLU A 535 -8.67 0.94 -16.85
CA GLU A 535 -7.44 0.28 -16.36
C GLU A 535 -6.49 1.24 -15.62
N SER A 536 -6.95 2.47 -15.35
CA SER A 536 -6.20 3.46 -14.59
C SER A 536 -6.60 3.44 -13.13
N ASP A 537 -5.63 3.66 -12.23
CA ASP A 537 -5.83 3.80 -10.77
C ASP A 537 -6.60 5.08 -10.38
N PHE A 538 -7.45 5.62 -11.27
CA PHE A 538 -8.24 6.82 -11.00
C PHE A 538 -9.36 6.50 -10.01
N LEU A 539 -9.46 7.35 -8.99
CA LEU A 539 -10.54 7.34 -8.02
C LEU A 539 -11.50 8.47 -8.35
N LEU A 540 -12.77 8.14 -8.52
CA LEU A 540 -13.85 9.09 -8.66
C LEU A 540 -14.78 8.94 -7.44
N PHE A 541 -14.99 10.02 -6.69
CA PHE A 541 -15.76 10.01 -5.43
C PHE A 541 -15.23 9.01 -4.38
N GLY A 542 -13.91 8.78 -4.36
CA GLY A 542 -13.26 7.82 -3.47
C GLY A 542 -13.37 6.35 -3.91
N TYR A 543 -13.96 6.06 -5.07
CA TYR A 543 -14.09 4.70 -5.60
C TYR A 543 -13.31 4.51 -6.90
N PRO A 544 -12.71 3.33 -7.14
CA PRO A 544 -12.20 2.95 -8.46
C PRO A 544 -13.33 2.98 -9.51
N ILE A 545 -13.02 3.42 -10.73
CA ILE A 545 -14.00 3.61 -11.81
C ILE A 545 -14.75 2.32 -12.14
N SER A 546 -14.07 1.16 -12.14
CA SER A 546 -14.67 -0.15 -12.36
C SER A 546 -15.72 -0.51 -11.30
N VAL A 547 -15.39 -0.27 -10.03
CA VAL A 547 -16.28 -0.50 -8.88
C VAL A 547 -17.46 0.45 -8.92
N LEU A 548 -17.22 1.73 -9.21
CA LEU A 548 -18.26 2.74 -9.32
C LEU A 548 -19.25 2.39 -10.44
N PHE A 549 -18.75 1.98 -11.60
CA PHE A 549 -19.57 1.54 -12.71
C PHE A 549 -20.47 0.35 -12.34
N GLN A 550 -19.92 -0.68 -11.68
CA GLN A 550 -20.69 -1.84 -11.20
C GLN A 550 -21.77 -1.44 -10.19
N LYS A 551 -21.43 -0.60 -9.20
CA LYS A 551 -22.40 -0.10 -8.22
C LYS A 551 -23.54 0.67 -8.88
N LEU A 552 -23.24 1.56 -9.83
CA LEU A 552 -24.26 2.31 -10.58
C LEU A 552 -25.15 1.40 -11.43
N GLN A 553 -24.61 0.33 -12.01
CA GLN A 553 -25.41 -0.68 -12.71
C GLN A 553 -26.34 -1.44 -11.76
N ASN A 554 -25.84 -1.86 -10.60
CA ASN A 554 -26.62 -2.62 -9.61
C ASN A 554 -27.78 -1.81 -9.03
N ILE A 555 -27.55 -0.53 -8.71
CA ILE A 555 -28.61 0.39 -8.24
C ILE A 555 -29.72 0.51 -9.30
N SER A 556 -29.35 0.52 -10.59
CA SER A 556 -30.34 0.66 -11.67
C SER A 556 -31.28 -0.54 -11.86
N ARG A 557 -31.02 -1.66 -11.19
CA ARG A 557 -31.81 -2.90 -11.25
C ARG A 557 -32.75 -3.10 -10.05
N GLN A 558 -32.59 -2.32 -8.98
CA GLN A 558 -33.34 -2.50 -7.73
C GLN A 558 -34.56 -1.57 -7.66
N GLU A 559 -35.62 -2.02 -6.98
CA GLU A 559 -36.91 -1.30 -6.91
C GLU A 559 -36.93 -0.17 -5.84
N ASN A 560 -36.12 -0.31 -4.79
CA ASN A 560 -36.02 0.60 -3.64
C ASN A 560 -34.73 1.43 -3.65
N ILE A 561 -34.72 2.48 -4.47
CA ILE A 561 -33.54 3.32 -4.75
C ILE A 561 -32.85 3.85 -3.49
N GLU A 562 -33.59 4.37 -2.50
CA GLU A 562 -32.99 5.05 -1.35
C GLU A 562 -32.19 4.08 -0.48
N ARG A 563 -32.75 2.89 -0.23
CA ARG A 563 -32.02 1.79 0.44
C ARG A 563 -30.86 1.30 -0.42
N SER A 564 -31.04 1.19 -1.74
CA SER A 564 -29.99 0.78 -2.68
C SER A 564 -28.82 1.75 -2.74
N ILE A 565 -29.07 3.06 -2.71
CA ILE A 565 -28.03 4.10 -2.68
C ILE A 565 -27.28 4.02 -1.35
N SER A 566 -27.99 3.94 -0.22
CA SER A 566 -27.38 3.83 1.11
C SER A 566 -26.56 2.55 1.30
N GLN A 567 -27.02 1.42 0.76
CA GLN A 567 -26.28 0.15 0.79
C GLN A 567 -25.07 0.13 -0.15
N ALA A 568 -25.21 0.68 -1.36
CA ALA A 568 -24.11 0.72 -2.32
C ALA A 568 -23.01 1.71 -1.89
N PHE A 569 -23.38 2.75 -1.13
CA PHE A 569 -22.51 3.85 -0.76
C PHE A 569 -22.65 4.20 0.74
N PRO A 570 -22.07 3.38 1.64
CA PRO A 570 -22.20 3.56 3.09
C PRO A 570 -21.43 4.78 3.64
N HIS A 571 -20.42 5.28 2.92
CA HIS A 571 -19.67 6.49 3.27
C HIS A 571 -20.20 7.71 2.49
N LYS A 572 -20.35 8.87 3.15
CA LYS A 572 -20.91 10.15 2.62
C LYS A 572 -20.08 10.81 1.48
N GLY A 573 -19.30 10.07 0.71
CA GLY A 573 -18.38 10.60 -0.31
C GLY A 573 -19.00 10.93 -1.68
N ILE A 574 -20.32 10.79 -1.85
CA ILE A 574 -20.96 10.94 -3.18
C ILE A 574 -21.70 12.27 -3.29
N PRO A 575 -21.52 13.02 -4.40
CA PRO A 575 -22.23 14.28 -4.62
C PRO A 575 -23.75 14.08 -4.64
N GLU A 576 -24.47 14.98 -3.98
CA GLU A 576 -25.94 15.02 -3.98
C GLU A 576 -26.51 15.10 -5.41
N ASN A 577 -25.80 15.75 -6.33
CA ASN A 577 -26.18 15.83 -7.74
C ASN A 577 -26.24 14.45 -8.42
N LEU A 578 -25.36 13.50 -8.05
CA LEU A 578 -25.40 12.14 -8.58
C LEU A 578 -26.57 11.34 -7.98
N LYS A 579 -26.85 11.51 -6.68
CA LYS A 579 -28.03 10.89 -6.03
C LYS A 579 -29.32 11.37 -6.69
N LYS A 580 -29.44 12.68 -6.91
CA LYS A 580 -30.57 13.30 -7.61
C LYS A 580 -30.73 12.76 -9.03
N LEU A 581 -29.64 12.61 -9.80
CA LEU A 581 -29.69 12.03 -11.14
C LEU A 581 -30.21 10.57 -11.15
N ILE A 582 -29.83 9.76 -10.15
CA ILE A 582 -30.32 8.38 -10.01
C ILE A 582 -31.82 8.37 -9.70
N GLN A 583 -32.26 9.21 -8.76
CA GLN A 583 -33.67 9.36 -8.37
C GLN A 583 -34.52 9.85 -9.54
N ASP A 584 -34.11 10.94 -10.21
CA ASP A 584 -34.79 11.52 -11.36
C ASP A 584 -34.98 10.50 -12.48
N ARG A 585 -33.94 9.69 -12.78
CA ARG A 585 -34.02 8.64 -13.78
C ARG A 585 -35.02 7.56 -13.40
N HIS A 586 -35.03 7.12 -12.16
CA HIS A 586 -35.91 6.05 -11.72
C HIS A 586 -37.37 6.52 -11.63
N LEU A 587 -37.60 7.78 -11.23
CA LEU A 587 -38.90 8.43 -11.34
C LEU A 587 -39.35 8.49 -12.79
N ALA A 588 -38.49 8.93 -13.71
CA ALA A 588 -38.79 8.95 -15.15
C ALA A 588 -39.10 7.54 -15.70
N LYS A 589 -38.38 6.49 -15.26
CA LYS A 589 -38.65 5.10 -15.64
C LYS A 589 -39.96 4.57 -15.05
N LYS A 590 -40.28 4.89 -13.79
CA LYS A 590 -41.56 4.52 -13.16
C LYS A 590 -42.71 5.21 -13.89
N GLN A 591 -42.59 6.49 -14.17
CA GLN A 591 -43.56 7.26 -14.94
C GLN A 591 -43.72 6.72 -16.36
N ALA A 592 -42.64 6.33 -17.05
CA ALA A 592 -42.70 5.74 -18.39
C ALA A 592 -43.37 4.35 -18.42
N LYS A 593 -43.31 3.58 -17.33
CA LYS A 593 -43.97 2.27 -17.20
C LYS A 593 -45.42 2.34 -16.71
N GLN A 594 -45.88 3.49 -16.22
CA GLN A 594 -47.26 3.68 -15.81
C GLN A 594 -48.17 3.78 -17.03
N LYS A 595 -49.26 3.00 -17.05
CA LYS A 595 -50.25 3.03 -18.11
C LYS A 595 -51.10 4.30 -17.94
N SER A 596 -50.88 5.30 -18.79
CA SER A 596 -51.66 6.54 -18.83
C SER A 596 -51.97 6.94 -20.28
N THR A 597 -52.99 7.78 -20.48
CA THR A 597 -53.34 8.33 -21.80
C THR A 597 -52.19 9.13 -22.41
N GLU A 598 -51.47 9.92 -21.59
CA GLU A 598 -50.32 10.71 -22.01
C GLU A 598 -49.12 9.87 -22.48
N ASN A 599 -48.85 8.75 -21.80
CA ASN A 599 -47.78 7.83 -22.21
C ASN A 599 -48.17 7.09 -23.50
N CYS A 600 -49.43 6.69 -23.65
CA CYS A 600 -49.93 6.08 -24.87
C CYS A 600 -49.80 7.03 -26.07
N LEU A 601 -50.13 8.31 -25.90
CA LEU A 601 -49.92 9.35 -26.91
C LEU A 601 -48.45 9.54 -27.29
N ARG A 602 -47.54 9.46 -26.30
CA ARG A 602 -46.10 9.55 -26.54
C ARG A 602 -45.59 8.35 -27.34
N ASP A 603 -46.05 7.14 -27.01
CA ASP A 603 -45.68 5.92 -27.71
C ASP A 603 -46.22 5.89 -29.14
N LEU A 604 -47.46 6.35 -29.35
CA LEU A 604 -48.03 6.56 -30.68
C LEU A 604 -47.24 7.56 -31.51
N GLY A 605 -46.82 8.68 -30.90
CA GLY A 605 -45.96 9.67 -31.55
C GLY A 605 -44.59 9.11 -31.94
N ASN A 606 -44.01 8.22 -31.13
CA ASN A 606 -42.75 7.54 -31.44
C ASN A 606 -42.92 6.53 -32.60
N LEU A 607 -44.01 5.75 -32.60
CA LEU A 607 -44.33 4.83 -33.70
C LEU A 607 -44.58 5.57 -35.02
N SER A 608 -45.32 6.69 -34.98
CA SER A 608 -45.53 7.55 -36.14
C SER A 608 -44.19 8.04 -36.71
N LYS A 609 -43.29 8.56 -35.85
CA LYS A 609 -41.95 9.01 -36.28
C LYS A 609 -41.10 7.88 -36.87
N ALA A 610 -41.12 6.70 -36.26
CA ALA A 610 -40.39 5.53 -36.75
C ALA A 610 -40.91 5.07 -38.14
N PHE A 611 -42.22 5.12 -38.36
CA PHE A 611 -42.84 4.83 -39.65
C PHE A 611 -42.55 5.89 -40.73
N SER A 612 -42.52 7.18 -40.34
CA SER A 612 -42.13 8.26 -41.25
C SER A 612 -40.67 8.15 -41.68
N LYS A 613 -39.77 7.73 -40.79
CA LYS A 613 -38.33 7.50 -41.06
C LYS A 613 -38.02 6.21 -41.82
N GLY A 614 -39.01 5.32 -41.98
CA GLY A 614 -38.83 4.03 -42.68
C GLY A 614 -38.21 2.93 -41.82
N GLU A 615 -38.05 3.12 -40.51
CA GLU A 615 -37.55 2.11 -39.57
C GLU A 615 -38.58 0.97 -39.37
N ILE A 616 -39.86 1.25 -39.60
CA ILE A 616 -40.97 0.29 -39.53
C ILE A 616 -41.69 0.25 -40.89
N LEU A 617 -41.84 -0.95 -41.45
CA LEU A 617 -42.46 -1.16 -42.77
C LEU A 617 -43.99 -1.20 -42.74
N SER A 618 -44.60 -1.63 -41.63
CA SER A 618 -46.05 -1.66 -41.43
C SER A 618 -46.43 -1.38 -39.98
N LEU A 619 -47.53 -0.64 -39.77
CA LEU A 619 -48.03 -0.28 -38.45
C LEU A 619 -48.94 -1.35 -37.84
N ARG A 620 -49.31 -2.40 -38.60
CA ARG A 620 -50.28 -3.42 -38.17
C ARG A 620 -49.92 -4.07 -36.83
N HIS A 621 -48.75 -4.71 -36.75
CA HIS A 621 -48.32 -5.39 -35.52
C HIS A 621 -47.95 -4.38 -34.41
N PRO A 622 -47.13 -3.34 -34.68
CA PRO A 622 -46.75 -2.37 -33.64
C PRO A 622 -47.92 -1.64 -32.97
N LEU A 623 -48.98 -1.30 -33.72
CA LEU A 623 -50.17 -0.67 -33.14
C LEU A 623 -51.00 -1.67 -32.33
N VAL A 624 -51.19 -2.90 -32.81
CA VAL A 624 -51.92 -3.95 -32.07
C VAL A 624 -51.20 -4.28 -30.76
N ASP A 625 -49.89 -4.47 -30.80
CA ASP A 625 -49.07 -4.79 -29.63
C ASP A 625 -49.07 -3.64 -28.62
N LEU A 626 -49.01 -2.40 -29.09
CA LEU A 626 -49.12 -1.22 -28.22
C LEU A 626 -50.45 -1.22 -27.45
N PHE A 627 -51.59 -1.32 -28.13
CA PHE A 627 -52.88 -1.28 -27.45
C PHE A 627 -53.16 -2.53 -26.60
N GLN A 628 -52.62 -3.69 -26.95
CA GLN A 628 -52.63 -4.88 -26.09
C GLN A 628 -51.80 -4.69 -24.81
N PHE A 629 -50.65 -3.98 -24.88
CA PHE A 629 -49.86 -3.64 -23.70
C PHE A 629 -50.64 -2.76 -22.71
N TYR A 630 -51.42 -1.80 -23.21
CA TYR A 630 -52.31 -0.99 -22.37
C TYR A 630 -53.54 -1.78 -21.88
N GLY A 631 -53.98 -2.82 -22.59
CA GLY A 631 -54.83 -3.91 -22.08
C GLY A 631 -56.18 -3.47 -21.50
N LYS A 632 -56.35 -3.57 -20.18
CA LYS A 632 -57.56 -3.16 -19.43
C LYS A 632 -57.59 -1.65 -19.10
N PHE A 633 -56.63 -0.85 -19.55
CA PHE A 633 -56.67 0.59 -19.35
C PHE A 633 -57.81 1.20 -20.18
N SER A 634 -58.64 2.03 -19.55
CA SER A 634 -59.77 2.70 -20.20
C SER A 634 -59.27 3.97 -20.90
N PHE A 635 -59.54 4.06 -22.19
CA PHE A 635 -59.22 5.21 -23.04
C PHE A 635 -60.43 6.12 -23.28
N SER A 636 -61.52 5.89 -22.56
CA SER A 636 -62.79 6.60 -22.71
C SER A 636 -63.14 7.39 -21.46
N THR A 637 -63.62 8.61 -21.65
CA THR A 637 -64.12 9.48 -20.57
C THR A 637 -65.61 9.28 -20.29
N THR A 638 -66.34 8.60 -21.16
CA THR A 638 -67.79 8.33 -21.07
C THR A 638 -68.12 6.89 -21.45
N ASN A 639 -69.28 6.37 -21.02
CA ASN A 639 -69.77 5.05 -21.46
C ASN A 639 -70.21 5.09 -22.93
N PRO A 640 -69.92 4.05 -23.74
CA PRO A 640 -69.29 2.77 -23.38
C PRO A 640 -67.76 2.86 -23.18
N SER A 641 -67.24 2.10 -22.21
CA SER A 641 -65.82 2.11 -21.87
C SER A 641 -64.95 1.39 -22.91
N TYR A 642 -64.01 2.09 -23.57
CA TYR A 642 -63.10 1.47 -24.53
C TYR A 642 -61.77 1.10 -23.89
N HIS A 643 -61.49 -0.21 -23.86
CA HIS A 643 -60.24 -0.74 -23.34
C HIS A 643 -59.18 -0.93 -24.45
N GLY A 644 -57.91 -0.95 -24.07
CA GLY A 644 -56.79 -1.24 -24.98
C GLY A 644 -56.98 -2.52 -25.81
N TYR A 645 -57.54 -3.59 -25.23
CA TYR A 645 -57.85 -4.82 -25.98
C TYR A 645 -58.92 -4.62 -27.06
N GLU A 646 -59.91 -3.78 -26.82
CA GLU A 646 -60.99 -3.51 -27.77
C GLU A 646 -60.47 -2.67 -28.94
N ILE A 647 -59.64 -1.66 -28.65
CA ILE A 647 -58.97 -0.84 -29.65
C ILE A 647 -58.02 -1.70 -30.50
N ALA A 648 -57.23 -2.58 -29.88
CA ALA A 648 -56.36 -3.52 -30.59
C ALA A 648 -57.14 -4.46 -31.53
N ARG A 649 -58.30 -4.98 -31.09
CA ARG A 649 -59.19 -5.80 -31.93
C ARG A 649 -59.74 -5.00 -33.11
N LYS A 650 -60.12 -3.74 -32.91
CA LYS A 650 -60.61 -2.87 -33.98
C LYS A 650 -59.53 -2.51 -35.00
N ILE A 651 -58.31 -2.25 -34.55
CA ILE A 651 -57.15 -2.08 -35.42
C ILE A 651 -56.90 -3.36 -36.23
N ALA A 652 -56.93 -4.54 -35.59
CA ALA A 652 -56.77 -5.81 -36.30
C ALA A 652 -57.86 -6.03 -37.36
N ARG A 653 -59.12 -5.67 -37.08
CA ARG A 653 -60.24 -5.72 -38.03
C ARG A 653 -60.06 -4.75 -39.19
N TYR A 654 -59.58 -3.53 -38.95
CA TYR A 654 -59.28 -2.56 -40.02
C TYR A 654 -58.34 -3.13 -41.10
N TYR A 655 -57.32 -3.90 -40.71
CA TYR A 655 -56.41 -4.54 -41.67
C TYR A 655 -56.97 -5.82 -42.32
N GLN A 656 -58.08 -6.37 -41.82
CA GLN A 656 -58.75 -7.55 -42.38
C GLN A 656 -59.84 -7.16 -43.40
N THR A 657 -60.47 -5.98 -43.26
CA THR A 657 -61.52 -5.51 -44.17
C THR A 657 -60.93 -4.99 -45.49
N ALA A 658 -61.49 -5.41 -46.63
CA ALA A 658 -60.99 -5.05 -47.97
C ALA A 658 -60.99 -3.53 -48.26
N GLN A 659 -61.95 -2.79 -47.70
CA GLN A 659 -62.09 -1.34 -47.88
C GLN A 659 -61.18 -0.50 -46.96
N LYS A 660 -60.59 -1.11 -45.91
CA LYS A 660 -59.74 -0.45 -44.89
C LYS A 660 -60.32 0.90 -44.48
N GLU A 661 -61.54 0.89 -43.94
CA GLU A 661 -62.20 2.07 -43.40
C GLU A 661 -62.16 2.02 -41.88
N TRP A 662 -61.72 3.12 -41.25
CA TRP A 662 -61.61 3.22 -39.80
C TRP A 662 -62.93 3.71 -39.20
N GLU A 663 -63.57 2.87 -38.40
CA GLU A 663 -64.74 3.24 -37.61
C GLU A 663 -64.35 4.15 -36.45
N GLU A 664 -64.93 5.34 -36.38
CA GLU A 664 -64.73 6.24 -35.24
C GLU A 664 -65.32 5.65 -33.96
N LEU A 665 -64.64 5.85 -32.83
CA LEU A 665 -65.01 5.29 -31.52
C LEU A 665 -65.61 6.40 -30.66
N PRO A 666 -66.95 6.53 -30.59
CA PRO A 666 -67.59 7.63 -29.86
C PRO A 666 -67.33 7.50 -28.35
N GLY A 667 -66.62 8.46 -27.77
CA GLY A 667 -66.28 8.48 -26.33
C GLY A 667 -64.83 8.14 -25.98
N MET A 668 -63.99 7.84 -26.98
CA MET A 668 -62.54 7.68 -26.81
C MET A 668 -61.84 9.05 -26.72
N ASP A 669 -60.70 9.12 -26.02
CA ASP A 669 -59.86 10.33 -25.97
C ASP A 669 -59.56 10.86 -27.38
N GLU A 670 -60.00 12.09 -27.65
CA GLU A 670 -59.95 12.69 -28.98
C GLU A 670 -58.52 12.77 -29.54
N LYS A 671 -57.51 12.94 -28.70
CA LYS A 671 -56.11 13.08 -29.15
C LYS A 671 -55.57 11.74 -29.63
N ILE A 672 -55.96 10.65 -28.98
CA ILE A 672 -55.55 9.29 -29.36
C ILE A 672 -56.27 8.89 -30.65
N GLN A 673 -57.57 9.18 -30.74
CA GLN A 673 -58.37 8.88 -31.94
C GLN A 673 -57.88 9.65 -33.17
N LYS A 674 -57.59 10.96 -33.03
CA LYS A 674 -57.01 11.77 -34.12
C LYS A 674 -55.63 11.24 -34.56
N SER A 675 -54.78 10.87 -33.62
CA SER A 675 -53.44 10.33 -33.91
C SER A 675 -53.50 8.97 -34.62
N LEU A 676 -54.36 8.08 -34.17
CA LEU A 676 -54.62 6.77 -34.80
C LEU A 676 -55.15 6.91 -36.23
N LYS A 677 -56.18 7.75 -36.42
CA LYS A 677 -56.78 7.99 -37.74
C LYS A 677 -55.73 8.51 -38.73
N LYS A 678 -54.88 9.45 -38.29
CA LYS A 678 -53.79 9.98 -39.10
C LYS A 678 -52.79 8.90 -39.51
N MET A 679 -52.33 8.08 -38.56
CA MET A 679 -51.37 7.01 -38.83
C MET A 679 -51.90 5.92 -39.77
N LEU A 680 -53.15 5.48 -39.59
CA LEU A 680 -53.79 4.48 -40.44
C LEU A 680 -54.04 5.01 -41.87
N PHE A 681 -54.34 6.30 -42.00
CA PHE A 681 -54.49 6.97 -43.29
C PHE A 681 -53.15 7.13 -44.01
N GLU A 682 -52.08 7.54 -43.32
CA GLU A 682 -50.72 7.63 -43.88
C GLU A 682 -50.23 6.28 -44.41
N GLU A 683 -50.52 5.18 -43.73
CA GLU A 683 -50.18 3.84 -44.22
C GLU A 683 -51.05 3.40 -45.41
N LYS A 684 -52.36 3.73 -45.41
CA LYS A 684 -53.26 3.47 -46.54
C LYS A 684 -52.75 4.18 -47.81
N GLN A 685 -52.41 5.46 -47.71
CA GLN A 685 -51.82 6.22 -48.82
C GLN A 685 -50.52 5.61 -49.34
N LYS A 686 -49.59 5.23 -48.45
CA LYS A 686 -48.34 4.55 -48.86
C LYS A 686 -48.60 3.20 -49.55
N HIS A 687 -49.60 2.45 -49.11
CA HIS A 687 -49.97 1.17 -49.69
C HIS A 687 -50.65 1.32 -51.07
N ASP A 688 -51.48 2.34 -51.24
CA ASP A 688 -52.15 2.65 -52.51
C ASP A 688 -51.14 3.18 -53.54
N LEU A 689 -50.18 4.02 -53.13
CA LEU A 689 -49.05 4.43 -53.96
C LEU A 689 -48.17 3.24 -54.40
N LYS A 690 -47.92 2.27 -53.50
CA LYS A 690 -47.20 1.02 -53.85
C LYS A 690 -47.99 0.16 -54.85
N LYS A 691 -49.31 0.03 -54.69
CA LYS A 691 -50.16 -0.69 -55.67
C LYS A 691 -50.12 -0.04 -57.05
N LEU A 692 -50.19 1.28 -57.13
CA LEU A 692 -50.09 2.04 -58.38
C LEU A 692 -48.72 1.86 -59.07
N SER A 693 -47.63 1.82 -58.29
CA SER A 693 -46.29 1.55 -58.81
C SER A 693 -46.12 0.11 -59.34
N HIS A 694 -46.76 -0.88 -58.70
CA HIS A 694 -46.72 -2.28 -59.14
C HIS A 694 -47.65 -2.57 -60.33
N SER A 695 -48.73 -1.81 -60.52
CA SER A 695 -49.55 -1.89 -61.74
C SER A 695 -48.86 -1.26 -62.95
N SER A 696 -48.02 -0.23 -62.74
CA SER A 696 -47.20 0.39 -63.78
C SER A 696 -46.05 -0.52 -64.26
N CYS A 697 -45.38 -1.25 -63.36
CA CYS A 697 -44.33 -2.20 -63.76
C CYS A 697 -44.85 -3.47 -64.47
N LYS A 698 -46.11 -3.87 -64.25
CA LYS A 698 -46.71 -5.02 -64.96
C LYS A 698 -47.16 -4.70 -66.39
N THR A 699 -47.32 -3.42 -66.74
CA THR A 699 -47.64 -3.01 -68.11
C THR A 699 -46.38 -2.89 -68.99
N GLU A 700 -45.20 -2.70 -68.40
CA GLU A 700 -43.92 -2.70 -69.13
C GLU A 700 -43.29 -4.10 -69.30
N SER A 701 -43.80 -5.14 -68.62
CA SER A 701 -43.35 -6.53 -68.82
C SER A 701 -44.23 -7.33 -69.79
N LEU A 702 -45.21 -6.69 -70.44
CA LEU A 702 -46.10 -7.27 -71.45
C LEU A 702 -46.12 -6.46 -72.76
N LEU A 703 -45.13 -5.58 -72.94
CA LEU A 703 -44.66 -5.02 -74.20
C LEU A 703 -43.22 -5.50 -74.39
#